data_AF-A0A8B8IQ14-F1
#
_entry.id   AF-A0A8B8IQ14-F1
#
_cell.length_a   1.000
_cell.length_b   1.000
_cell.length_c   1.000
_cell.angle_alpha   90.00
_cell.angle_beta   90.00
_cell.angle_gamma   90.00
#
_symmetry.space_group_name_H-M   'P 1'
#
loop_
_entity.id
_entity.type
_entity.pdbx_description
1 polymer ?
#
loop_
_entity_poly.entity_id
_entity_poly.type
_entity_poly.pdbx_seq_one_letter_code
_entity_poly.pdbx_strand_id
1 'polypeptide(L)'
;MCYRTGIFVLLLLLISLDSRDCSSNIQYDVASKISFNTVQAWAVKLGTELYHFGEFITRKKEVQDSFKSAQIESRDGEKLVQNMADDIRAMMELKISAVKRIVEAAENMAFDKQNEPVPEDFQFYNSKEMEDLYEDQSLTTTPEPEFTMENWIIRPPSKNAHLLQNPHYSNIPVNINISSVHVPTNVYTWATEVIKGIHWSEGLDTHFINNYQSDPTLSWQYFGSSTGFMRHYPAMKWRADPVDIYDCRTRAWYMEAAASPKDVVILVDRSGSMTGQRRDIAKHVVTNILDTLGNNDFVSVMTFADTVEEIVPCFEDSLVQATLANLRELKLALDNFETMEIANFSAALTRAFELLEIYRNNSGGANCNQAIMLVTDGVPYNYKELFERFNWKYETPVRVFTYLIGREVKVADVREVKWMACANRGFYVHLSTLAEVRERVLEHVNVLARPLVLQREKHPVVWTPVYANVTDPKVADYLWEQRERAEQKERFMSQRRDKALFNSEKEQNRRWKITQMKQGQYSELGNSKYQLMTSVSMPVYDLRHNEMRIARLLGVAGTDVPLSEIQALMTPYKIGVNGYAFIVTNNGYILIHPDLRPVFQQILKPSYNSVDMIEVELFDDDRSPRNFSKELTALRKEIIDQKTGNKLMNIKYHMEDMKRVSRGKRHYYWTGISDSPFTLVVSIPENYGRHRITPPPTDDIHRLSLTSKNISARQYLSNKWSVHPDWLYCRHYERTFSSPEAELLYFLERVARPGWRWPAKPRPPEHHKNKGHERHSEGTEARERNKSPNIAPRNEYYCDHGLMQALVYDARNTAWFNKSISDSASDDKAAEFIQRFGYIVAFLATHSGLTRWQTHPSRDYDDKPEFGKQWPRAIDEVWYRRAVEQHYVDPLSFVYSVDLSTEKFPLNVSSATVTASHAVFHGDGHRKTPAAVVGFQFKHERLSEWFENITTSCEHNKECVTCLSDNWDCFLVDSNGWIVVSKDTTQTGQFFGKIRPDIMMRLVEEEVFKPVHIIDYQAVCFREKKTTNPASSLLTPLENLRLIMAWFLATTVWIYNSIAVGLAQASSYSFDYEFLTPTVAYQNYENDEDTDDPSMSKPPTRMLERDFEKLVLINRTRPTPCDREMYLYQLDYKNLDEKLNKPVRECDRPFYAQLVNYTNMLLVVVDAMCAKVEVPIFSIDATEVQYNESLPCLKHMHPLYRKQPNSCIRNHTEESNIDMCGRGSLQQNNILWVTLTIIIILHYF
;
A
#
# COMPACT_ATOMS: atom_id res chain seq x y z
N MET A 1 9.42 38.87 -43.35
CA MET A 1 8.83 40.07 -43.97
C MET A 1 8.57 41.04 -42.82
N CYS A 2 9.14 42.23 -42.65
CA CYS A 2 9.70 43.29 -43.49
C CYS A 2 10.58 44.16 -42.56
N TYR A 3 11.58 44.96 -42.93
CA TYR A 3 12.28 45.25 -44.17
C TYR A 3 13.59 45.97 -43.80
N ARG A 4 14.60 45.78 -44.65
CA ARG A 4 15.92 46.44 -44.67
C ARG A 4 15.86 47.97 -44.71
N THR A 5 16.95 48.61 -44.28
CA THR A 5 17.84 49.57 -45.01
C THR A 5 18.90 50.06 -44.02
N GLY A 6 20.21 50.23 -44.26
CA GLY A 6 21.12 50.09 -45.39
C GLY A 6 22.57 50.27 -44.82
N ILE A 7 23.57 49.51 -45.26
CA ILE A 7 24.53 49.81 -46.36
C ILE A 7 25.84 50.47 -45.86
N PHE A 8 26.96 49.72 -46.00
CA PHE A 8 28.32 50.08 -46.51
C PHE A 8 29.14 51.22 -45.83
N VAL A 9 30.49 51.31 -45.81
CA VAL A 9 31.66 50.59 -46.40
C VAL A 9 32.95 51.16 -45.74
N LEU A 10 33.92 50.32 -45.31
CA LEU A 10 35.24 50.02 -45.94
C LEU A 10 36.41 51.00 -45.65
N LEU A 11 37.61 50.42 -45.55
CA LEU A 11 38.98 50.97 -45.51
C LEU A 11 39.55 51.45 -44.15
N LEU A 12 40.51 50.71 -43.58
CA LEU A 12 41.96 50.80 -43.82
C LEU A 12 42.56 52.17 -43.44
N LEU A 13 43.13 52.26 -42.23
CA LEU A 13 44.56 52.52 -41.98
C LEU A 13 44.71 52.73 -40.46
N LEU A 14 45.25 51.76 -39.72
CA LEU A 14 46.68 51.38 -39.67
C LEU A 14 47.53 52.39 -38.89
N ILE A 15 48.16 51.84 -37.84
CA ILE A 15 49.49 52.18 -37.33
C ILE A 15 49.54 53.41 -36.42
N SER A 16 49.56 53.14 -35.12
CA SER A 16 50.70 53.36 -34.21
C SER A 16 50.25 53.84 -32.84
N LEU A 17 50.39 52.96 -31.84
CA LEU A 17 51.00 53.23 -30.51
C LEU A 17 51.04 51.89 -29.75
N ASP A 18 51.92 51.00 -30.21
CA ASP A 18 52.31 49.76 -29.52
C ASP A 18 53.59 50.02 -28.71
N SER A 19 53.55 49.66 -27.42
CA SER A 19 54.68 49.73 -26.50
C SER A 19 55.10 48.32 -26.07
N ARG A 20 56.17 47.85 -26.71
CA ARG A 20 57.30 47.05 -26.21
C ARG A 20 57.01 45.83 -25.32
N ASP A 21 57.28 44.69 -25.96
CA ASP A 21 57.69 43.40 -25.44
C ASP A 21 58.55 43.41 -24.18
N CYS A 22 58.25 42.46 -23.29
CA CYS A 22 59.26 41.69 -22.59
C CYS A 22 58.90 40.21 -22.74
N SER A 23 59.52 39.55 -23.71
CA SER A 23 59.45 38.10 -23.86
C SER A 23 60.26 37.43 -22.75
N SER A 24 59.62 36.57 -21.96
CA SER A 24 60.30 35.42 -21.39
C SER A 24 59.72 34.17 -22.06
N ASN A 25 60.47 33.65 -23.03
CA ASN A 25 60.29 32.30 -23.53
C ASN A 25 60.48 31.33 -22.35
N ILE A 26 59.39 30.90 -21.74
CA ILE A 26 59.35 29.63 -21.02
C ILE A 26 58.78 28.65 -22.02
N GLN A 27 59.69 27.90 -22.62
CA GLN A 27 59.43 26.70 -23.39
C GLN A 27 58.72 25.71 -22.44
N TYR A 28 57.38 25.72 -22.43
CA TYR A 28 56.62 24.66 -21.80
C TYR A 28 56.81 23.41 -22.65
N ASP A 29 57.50 22.43 -22.08
CA ASP A 29 57.59 21.07 -22.61
C ASP A 29 56.18 20.59 -22.97
N VAL A 30 56.08 20.02 -24.18
CA VAL A 30 54.86 19.42 -24.70
C VAL A 30 54.44 18.30 -23.76
N ALA A 31 53.44 18.56 -22.91
CA ALA A 31 52.81 17.54 -22.08
C ALA A 31 52.40 16.36 -22.97
N SER A 32 52.97 15.19 -22.70
CA SER A 32 52.75 13.96 -23.44
C SER A 32 51.26 13.57 -23.39
N LYS A 33 50.58 13.62 -24.54
CA LYS A 33 49.16 13.26 -24.65
C LYS A 33 49.01 11.73 -24.68
N ILE A 34 48.04 11.19 -23.92
CA ILE A 34 47.64 9.78 -24.05
C ILE A 34 47.07 9.56 -25.45
N SER A 35 47.54 8.50 -26.13
CA SER A 35 47.05 8.13 -27.47
C SER A 35 45.74 7.33 -27.37
N PHE A 36 44.83 7.56 -28.33
CA PHE A 36 43.57 6.81 -28.42
C PHE A 36 43.80 5.29 -28.48
N ASN A 37 44.80 4.85 -29.27
CA ASN A 37 45.14 3.43 -29.43
C ASN A 37 45.55 2.78 -28.10
N THR A 38 46.18 3.54 -27.20
CA THR A 38 46.55 3.06 -25.86
C THR A 38 45.31 2.79 -25.01
N VAL A 39 44.34 3.71 -25.00
CA VAL A 39 43.07 3.54 -24.25
C VAL A 39 42.27 2.37 -24.80
N GLN A 40 42.24 2.21 -26.12
CA GLN A 40 41.60 1.07 -26.77
C GLN A 40 42.27 -0.25 -26.39
N ALA A 41 43.60 -0.32 -26.39
CA ALA A 41 44.35 -1.50 -25.96
C ALA A 41 44.08 -1.86 -24.49
N TRP A 42 44.02 -0.87 -23.59
CA TRP A 42 43.65 -1.09 -22.19
C TRP A 42 42.24 -1.66 -22.03
N ALA A 43 41.25 -1.11 -22.75
CA ALA A 43 39.87 -1.59 -22.70
C ALA A 43 39.74 -3.03 -23.21
N VAL A 44 40.42 -3.37 -24.31
CA VAL A 44 40.46 -4.74 -24.86
C VAL A 44 41.11 -5.70 -23.87
N LYS A 45 42.29 -5.36 -23.34
CA LYS A 45 43.04 -6.19 -22.39
C LYS A 45 42.26 -6.45 -21.10
N LEU A 46 41.67 -5.41 -20.52
CA LEU A 46 40.82 -5.53 -19.32
C LEU A 46 39.63 -6.44 -19.58
N GLY A 47 38.93 -6.25 -20.70
CA GLY A 47 37.77 -7.05 -21.07
C GLY A 47 38.09 -8.53 -21.29
N THR A 48 39.17 -8.84 -22.01
CA THR A 48 39.58 -10.23 -22.29
C THR A 48 39.98 -10.98 -21.03
N GLU A 49 40.73 -10.33 -20.13
CA GLU A 49 41.18 -10.92 -18.87
C GLU A 49 39.99 -11.20 -17.94
N LEU A 50 39.07 -10.23 -17.80
CA LEU A 50 37.84 -10.38 -17.03
C LEU A 50 36.94 -11.49 -17.59
N TYR A 51 36.83 -11.60 -18.91
CA TYR A 51 36.06 -12.66 -19.57
C TYR A 51 36.63 -14.05 -19.29
N HIS A 52 37.95 -14.24 -19.46
CA HIS A 52 38.59 -15.54 -19.20
C HIS A 52 38.50 -15.92 -17.72
N PHE A 53 38.65 -14.95 -16.83
CA PHE A 53 38.46 -15.15 -15.40
C PHE A 53 37.03 -15.57 -15.06
N GLY A 54 36.03 -14.87 -15.62
CA GLY A 54 34.63 -15.22 -15.44
C GLY A 54 34.29 -16.59 -16.00
N GLU A 55 34.78 -16.94 -17.19
CA GLU A 55 34.58 -18.25 -17.81
C GLU A 55 35.16 -19.38 -16.95
N PHE A 56 36.37 -19.17 -16.40
CA PHE A 56 37.05 -20.13 -15.55
C PHE A 56 36.31 -20.40 -14.24
N ILE A 57 35.93 -19.35 -13.50
CA ILE A 57 35.26 -19.49 -12.20
C ILE A 57 33.84 -20.05 -12.34
N THR A 58 33.08 -19.52 -13.30
CA THR A 58 31.65 -19.88 -13.42
C THR A 58 31.43 -21.24 -14.07
N ARG A 59 32.45 -21.80 -14.76
CA ARG A 59 32.34 -23.05 -15.53
C ARG A 59 31.11 -23.05 -16.43
N LYS A 60 30.81 -21.91 -17.07
CA LYS A 60 29.56 -21.70 -17.84
C LYS A 60 29.33 -22.76 -18.93
N LYS A 61 30.40 -23.31 -19.52
CA LYS A 61 30.35 -24.39 -20.52
C LYS A 61 29.77 -25.68 -19.95
N GLU A 62 30.15 -26.06 -18.73
CA GLU A 62 29.61 -27.24 -18.05
C GLU A 62 28.10 -27.09 -17.76
N VAL A 63 27.66 -25.88 -17.42
CA VAL A 63 26.23 -25.56 -17.26
C VAL A 63 25.51 -25.72 -18.58
N GLN A 64 26.04 -25.15 -19.67
CA GLN A 64 25.44 -25.26 -21.00
C GLN A 64 25.34 -26.72 -21.45
N ASP A 65 26.37 -27.53 -21.19
CA ASP A 65 26.39 -28.96 -21.50
C ASP A 65 25.37 -29.75 -20.68
N SER A 66 25.15 -29.37 -19.42
CA SER A 66 24.21 -30.04 -18.51
C SER A 66 22.76 -29.91 -18.97
N PHE A 67 22.40 -28.81 -19.63
CA PHE A 67 21.04 -28.56 -20.11
C PHE A 67 20.79 -29.01 -21.55
N LYS A 68 21.75 -29.65 -22.23
CA LYS A 68 21.58 -30.16 -23.61
C LYS A 68 20.42 -31.15 -23.78
N SER A 69 20.09 -31.89 -22.73
CA SER A 69 18.99 -32.87 -22.75
C SER A 69 17.59 -32.25 -22.56
N ALA A 70 17.52 -30.95 -22.28
CA ALA A 70 16.27 -30.28 -21.94
C ALA A 70 15.42 -29.96 -23.19
N GLN A 71 14.10 -30.09 -23.06
CA GLN A 71 13.16 -29.77 -24.14
C GLN A 71 12.73 -28.31 -24.08
N ILE A 72 12.57 -27.68 -25.24
CA ILE A 72 12.09 -26.29 -25.37
C ILE A 72 10.63 -26.29 -25.81
N GLU A 73 9.74 -25.81 -24.93
CA GLU A 73 8.32 -25.66 -25.21
C GLU A 73 7.99 -24.20 -25.58
N SER A 74 7.08 -24.01 -26.54
CA SER A 74 6.55 -22.69 -26.86
C SER A 74 5.50 -22.27 -25.84
N ARG A 75 5.66 -21.07 -25.28
CA ARG A 75 4.71 -20.46 -24.36
C ARG A 75 3.68 -19.67 -25.15
N ASP A 76 2.45 -20.16 -25.17
CA ASP A 76 1.30 -19.42 -25.67
C ASP A 76 0.77 -18.50 -24.56
N GLY A 77 0.90 -17.18 -24.78
CA GLY A 77 0.49 -16.16 -23.82
C GLY A 77 -1.01 -16.17 -23.55
N GLU A 78 -1.85 -16.40 -24.57
CA GLU A 78 -3.31 -16.37 -24.41
C GLU A 78 -3.78 -17.55 -23.56
N LYS A 79 -3.30 -18.75 -23.90
CA LYS A 79 -3.58 -19.96 -23.12
C LYS A 79 -3.04 -19.86 -21.69
N LEU A 80 -1.89 -19.21 -21.50
CA LEU A 80 -1.32 -19.00 -20.17
C LEU A 80 -2.24 -18.14 -19.29
N VAL A 81 -2.72 -17.00 -19.81
CA VAL A 81 -3.61 -16.09 -19.08
C VAL A 81 -4.95 -16.75 -18.81
N GLN A 82 -5.52 -17.49 -19.77
CA GLN A 82 -6.77 -18.22 -19.59
C GLN A 82 -6.66 -19.28 -18.48
N ASN A 83 -5.61 -20.11 -18.50
CA ASN A 83 -5.40 -21.13 -17.46
C ASN A 83 -5.21 -20.50 -16.07
N MET A 84 -4.49 -19.38 -15.97
CA MET A 84 -4.30 -18.66 -14.71
C MET A 84 -5.61 -18.04 -14.21
N ALA A 85 -6.39 -17.44 -15.11
CA ALA A 85 -7.69 -16.89 -14.79
C ALA A 85 -8.67 -17.97 -14.31
N ASP A 86 -8.64 -19.16 -14.92
CA ASP A 86 -9.44 -20.31 -14.52
C ASP A 86 -9.05 -20.85 -13.13
N ASP A 87 -7.76 -20.92 -12.83
CA ASP A 87 -7.27 -21.33 -11.51
C ASP A 87 -7.66 -20.32 -10.42
N ILE A 88 -7.57 -19.01 -10.70
CA ILE A 88 -8.00 -17.95 -9.78
C ILE A 88 -9.52 -17.96 -9.61
N ARG A 89 -10.28 -18.14 -10.70
CA ARG A 89 -11.74 -18.26 -10.67
C ARG A 89 -12.19 -19.43 -9.80
N ALA A 90 -11.57 -20.60 -9.95
CA ALA A 90 -11.89 -21.77 -9.13
C ALA A 90 -11.66 -21.52 -7.63
N MET A 91 -10.57 -20.80 -7.28
CA MET A 91 -10.34 -20.38 -5.89
C MET A 91 -11.42 -19.40 -5.43
N MET A 92 -11.74 -18.38 -6.22
CA MET A 92 -12.77 -17.38 -5.88
C MET A 92 -14.16 -18.02 -5.69
N GLU A 93 -14.55 -18.97 -6.54
CA GLU A 93 -15.80 -19.72 -6.42
C GLU A 93 -15.89 -20.51 -5.09
N LEU A 94 -14.78 -21.08 -4.60
CA LEU A 94 -14.73 -21.75 -3.30
C LEU A 94 -15.00 -20.78 -2.14
N LYS A 95 -14.39 -19.58 -2.18
CA LYS A 95 -14.57 -18.54 -1.16
C LYS A 95 -16.00 -18.00 -1.17
N ILE A 96 -16.54 -17.72 -2.36
CA ILE A 96 -17.95 -17.31 -2.56
C ILE A 96 -18.90 -18.36 -1.97
N SER A 97 -18.65 -19.64 -2.25
CA SER A 97 -19.48 -20.74 -1.74
C SER A 97 -19.43 -20.85 -0.22
N ALA A 98 -18.28 -20.57 0.41
CA ALA A 98 -18.14 -20.55 1.87
C ALA A 98 -18.97 -19.43 2.51
N VAL A 99 -18.91 -18.22 1.95
CA VAL A 99 -19.72 -17.07 2.43
C VAL A 99 -21.21 -17.34 2.26
N LYS A 100 -21.62 -17.89 1.11
CA LYS A 100 -23.02 -18.23 0.87
C LYS A 100 -23.59 -19.18 1.93
N ARG A 101 -22.82 -20.19 2.34
CA ARG A 101 -23.22 -21.09 3.44
C ARG A 101 -23.37 -20.36 4.78
N ILE A 102 -22.52 -19.37 5.06
CA ILE A 102 -22.62 -18.56 6.28
C ILE A 102 -23.87 -17.69 6.24
N VAL A 103 -24.18 -17.07 5.10
CA VAL A 103 -25.39 -16.25 4.91
C VAL A 103 -26.64 -17.10 5.15
N GLU A 104 -26.78 -18.22 4.44
CA GLU A 104 -27.93 -19.13 4.58
C GLU A 104 -28.09 -19.63 6.02
N ALA A 105 -26.98 -19.97 6.69
CA ALA A 105 -27.00 -20.35 8.10
C ALA A 105 -27.44 -19.19 9.00
N ALA A 106 -26.94 -17.98 8.79
CA ALA A 106 -27.26 -16.83 9.62
C ALA A 106 -28.74 -16.44 9.52
N GLU A 107 -29.31 -16.45 8.32
CA GLU A 107 -30.73 -16.16 8.08
C GLU A 107 -31.64 -17.17 8.80
N ASN A 108 -31.33 -18.47 8.68
CA ASN A 108 -32.09 -19.53 9.34
C ASN A 108 -31.97 -19.46 10.88
N MET A 109 -30.76 -19.26 11.41
CA MET A 109 -30.53 -19.20 12.87
C MET A 109 -31.22 -17.99 13.52
N ALA A 110 -31.17 -16.83 12.85
CA ALA A 110 -31.84 -15.62 13.32
C ALA A 110 -33.37 -15.75 13.30
N PHE A 111 -33.91 -16.53 12.35
CA PHE A 111 -35.34 -16.85 12.27
C PHE A 111 -35.77 -17.83 13.37
N ASP A 112 -35.04 -18.93 13.55
CA ASP A 112 -35.38 -19.99 14.51
C ASP A 112 -35.29 -19.53 15.97
N LYS A 113 -34.22 -18.80 16.33
CA LYS A 113 -33.98 -18.34 17.72
C LYS A 113 -34.65 -17.01 18.06
N GLN A 114 -35.65 -16.58 17.28
CA GLN A 114 -36.27 -15.26 17.41
C GLN A 114 -36.92 -15.02 18.79
N ASN A 115 -37.58 -16.02 19.35
CA ASN A 115 -38.38 -15.90 20.59
C ASN A 115 -37.67 -16.49 21.81
N GLU A 116 -36.43 -16.96 21.66
CA GLU A 116 -35.67 -17.53 22.76
C GLU A 116 -35.12 -16.40 23.65
N PRO A 117 -35.45 -16.38 24.96
CA PRO A 117 -34.85 -15.44 25.88
C PRO A 117 -33.38 -15.79 26.10
N VAL A 118 -32.51 -14.79 26.22
CA VAL A 118 -31.10 -15.02 26.53
C VAL A 118 -30.99 -15.45 27.99
N PRO A 119 -30.33 -16.58 28.30
CA PRO A 119 -30.07 -16.99 29.69
C PRO A 119 -29.28 -15.93 30.46
N GLU A 120 -29.61 -15.69 31.73
CA GLU A 120 -28.91 -14.70 32.57
C GLU A 120 -27.43 -15.07 32.82
N ASP A 121 -27.10 -16.36 32.72
CA ASP A 121 -25.76 -16.95 32.86
C ASP A 121 -25.04 -17.13 31.50
N PHE A 122 -25.55 -16.54 30.41
CA PHE A 122 -24.95 -16.69 29.10
C PHE A 122 -23.53 -16.10 29.02
N GLN A 123 -22.57 -16.94 28.59
CA GLN A 123 -21.17 -16.59 28.43
C GLN A 123 -20.70 -16.81 26.99
N PHE A 124 -19.89 -15.89 26.48
CA PHE A 124 -19.29 -15.97 25.15
C PHE A 124 -17.79 -15.62 25.20
N TYR A 125 -17.07 -15.92 24.12
CA TYR A 125 -15.66 -15.61 23.96
C TYR A 125 -15.47 -14.16 23.51
N ASN A 126 -15.07 -13.28 24.42
CA ASN A 126 -14.79 -11.88 24.11
C ASN A 126 -13.34 -11.72 23.65
N SER A 127 -13.14 -11.21 22.44
CA SER A 127 -11.80 -11.10 21.83
C SER A 127 -10.88 -10.12 22.57
N LYS A 128 -11.44 -9.11 23.26
CA LYS A 128 -10.65 -8.12 24.01
C LYS A 128 -10.11 -8.64 25.34
N GLU A 129 -10.77 -9.65 25.90
CA GLU A 129 -10.50 -10.19 27.24
C GLU A 129 -9.73 -11.53 27.19
N MET A 130 -9.24 -11.93 26.00
CA MET A 130 -8.46 -13.16 25.84
C MET A 130 -7.02 -13.00 26.36
N GLU A 131 -6.51 -14.06 27.00
CA GLU A 131 -5.15 -14.13 27.54
C GLU A 131 -4.16 -14.75 26.52
N ASP A 132 -2.97 -14.16 26.40
CA ASP A 132 -1.86 -14.67 25.61
C ASP A 132 -0.83 -15.34 26.54
N LEU A 133 -0.40 -16.57 26.22
CA LEU A 133 0.59 -17.33 27.02
C LEU A 133 2.01 -16.73 27.07
N TYR A 134 2.27 -15.66 26.31
CA TYR A 134 3.59 -15.05 26.14
C TYR A 134 3.73 -13.67 26.80
N GLU A 135 2.69 -13.14 27.46
CA GLU A 135 2.71 -11.81 28.10
C GLU A 135 3.10 -11.82 29.60
N ASP A 136 3.49 -12.95 30.18
CA ASP A 136 3.92 -13.06 31.58
C ASP A 136 5.31 -12.42 31.91
N GLN A 137 5.84 -11.53 31.06
CA GLN A 137 7.13 -10.85 31.31
C GLN A 137 7.14 -9.32 31.16
N SER A 138 5.99 -8.65 31.06
CA SER A 138 5.93 -7.23 31.40
C SER A 138 5.49 -7.07 32.85
N LEU A 139 6.45 -6.80 33.74
CA LEU A 139 6.17 -6.36 35.11
C LEU A 139 5.26 -5.12 35.09
N THR A 140 3.96 -5.30 35.28
CA THR A 140 3.09 -4.26 35.81
C THR A 140 3.34 -4.16 37.31
N THR A 141 4.36 -3.40 37.71
CA THR A 141 4.50 -2.91 39.09
C THR A 141 3.58 -1.72 39.31
N THR A 142 2.28 -1.98 39.35
CA THR A 142 1.32 -1.13 40.06
C THR A 142 0.28 -2.08 40.63
N PRO A 143 0.19 -2.26 41.96
CA PRO A 143 -0.98 -2.88 42.56
C PRO A 143 -2.15 -1.96 42.24
N GLU A 144 -3.11 -2.42 41.43
CA GLU A 144 -4.37 -1.72 41.29
C GLU A 144 -4.98 -1.55 42.69
N PRO A 145 -5.40 -0.34 43.09
CA PRO A 145 -6.15 -0.19 44.32
C PRO A 145 -7.48 -0.91 44.15
N GLU A 146 -7.75 -1.91 44.99
CA GLU A 146 -9.06 -2.55 45.12
C GLU A 146 -10.11 -1.48 45.46
N PHE A 147 -10.78 -0.95 44.43
CA PHE A 147 -11.98 -0.14 44.59
C PHE A 147 -13.13 -1.08 44.93
N THR A 148 -13.44 -1.23 46.21
CA THR A 148 -14.70 -1.83 46.68
C THR A 148 -15.84 -0.86 46.38
N MET A 149 -16.42 -0.97 45.18
CA MET A 149 -17.58 -0.20 44.78
C MET A 149 -18.81 -1.12 44.74
N GLU A 150 -19.53 -1.17 45.87
CA GLU A 150 -20.82 -1.84 46.02
C GLU A 150 -21.87 -1.13 45.16
N ASN A 151 -22.06 -1.57 43.92
CA ASN A 151 -23.32 -1.55 43.14
C ASN A 151 -23.07 -1.76 41.64
N TRP A 152 -22.51 -2.91 41.26
CA TRP A 152 -22.54 -3.35 39.86
C TRP A 152 -23.44 -4.57 39.72
N ILE A 153 -24.22 -4.58 38.62
CA ILE A 153 -24.89 -5.76 38.10
C ILE A 153 -23.82 -6.85 37.98
N ILE A 154 -23.95 -7.94 38.76
CA ILE A 154 -23.05 -9.09 38.68
C ILE A 154 -23.23 -9.69 37.28
N ARG A 155 -22.24 -9.47 36.41
CA ARG A 155 -22.23 -10.02 35.05
C ARG A 155 -21.41 -11.30 35.03
N PRO A 156 -21.80 -12.31 34.24
CA PRO A 156 -21.02 -13.53 34.12
C PRO A 156 -19.69 -13.22 33.40
N PRO A 157 -18.58 -13.86 33.82
CA PRO A 157 -17.27 -13.66 33.21
C PRO A 157 -17.23 -14.20 31.76
N SER A 158 -16.35 -13.63 30.94
CA SER A 158 -16.07 -14.14 29.60
C SER A 158 -15.47 -15.54 29.63
N LYS A 159 -15.71 -16.34 28.58
CA LYS A 159 -15.04 -17.63 28.43
C LYS A 159 -13.57 -17.42 28.06
N ASN A 160 -12.66 -18.12 28.73
CA ASN A 160 -11.24 -18.11 28.41
C ASN A 160 -10.89 -19.26 27.44
N ALA A 161 -9.92 -19.02 26.55
CA ALA A 161 -9.41 -20.04 25.64
C ALA A 161 -7.91 -19.83 25.40
N HIS A 162 -7.18 -20.93 25.28
CA HIS A 162 -5.76 -20.88 24.92
C HIS A 162 -5.59 -20.60 23.44
N LEU A 163 -4.68 -19.67 23.14
CA LEU A 163 -4.32 -19.29 21.78
C LEU A 163 -2.94 -19.88 21.44
N LEU A 164 -2.80 -20.41 20.21
CA LEU A 164 -1.55 -20.97 19.70
C LEU A 164 -1.13 -20.20 18.44
N GLN A 165 0.15 -19.88 18.33
CA GLN A 165 0.67 -19.21 17.13
C GLN A 165 0.47 -20.08 15.90
N ASN A 166 -0.11 -19.49 14.84
CA ASN A 166 -0.35 -20.19 13.59
C ASN A 166 0.25 -19.45 12.39
N PRO A 167 1.19 -20.05 11.64
CA PRO A 167 1.79 -19.44 10.45
C PRO A 167 0.84 -19.16 9.30
N HIS A 168 -0.30 -19.86 9.20
CA HIS A 168 -1.35 -19.53 8.22
C HIS A 168 -1.93 -18.13 8.47
N TYR A 169 -2.02 -17.74 9.74
CA TYR A 169 -2.50 -16.43 10.18
C TYR A 169 -1.32 -15.50 10.55
N SER A 170 -0.21 -15.55 9.80
CA SER A 170 0.94 -14.65 10.01
C SER A 170 1.54 -14.71 11.43
N ASN A 171 1.56 -15.91 12.04
CA ASN A 171 2.00 -16.17 13.41
C ASN A 171 1.17 -15.46 14.50
N ILE A 172 -0.04 -15.01 14.16
CA ILE A 172 -0.99 -14.50 15.15
C ILE A 172 -1.44 -15.68 16.03
N PRO A 173 -1.48 -15.52 17.36
CA PRO A 173 -2.01 -16.53 18.26
C PRO A 173 -3.53 -16.66 18.05
N VAL A 174 -3.96 -17.86 17.62
CA VAL A 174 -5.36 -18.16 17.28
C VAL A 174 -5.80 -19.50 17.87
N ASN A 175 -7.12 -19.68 18.01
CA ASN A 175 -7.72 -20.96 18.35
C ASN A 175 -8.67 -21.42 17.22
N ILE A 176 -8.32 -22.53 16.57
CA ILE A 176 -9.04 -23.08 15.41
C ILE A 176 -10.33 -23.84 15.77
N ASN A 177 -10.64 -24.06 17.05
CA ASN A 177 -11.82 -24.84 17.44
C ASN A 177 -13.01 -23.95 17.83
N ILE A 178 -12.79 -22.65 18.03
CA ILE A 178 -13.79 -21.71 18.52
C ILE A 178 -13.76 -20.42 17.71
N SER A 179 -14.86 -19.67 17.75
CA SER A 179 -14.91 -18.28 17.27
C SER A 179 -14.88 -17.31 18.45
N SER A 180 -14.53 -16.06 18.20
CA SER A 180 -14.60 -14.99 19.18
C SER A 180 -15.41 -13.80 18.68
N VAL A 181 -15.90 -13.00 19.61
CA VAL A 181 -16.73 -11.82 19.33
C VAL A 181 -15.92 -10.58 19.65
N HIS A 182 -15.88 -9.65 18.70
CA HIS A 182 -15.36 -8.30 18.88
C HIS A 182 -16.55 -7.35 19.00
N VAL A 183 -16.52 -6.49 20.02
CA VAL A 183 -17.49 -5.42 20.21
C VAL A 183 -16.74 -4.10 20.24
N PRO A 184 -17.08 -3.14 19.37
CA PRO A 184 -16.38 -1.87 19.30
C PRO A 184 -16.66 -1.03 20.56
N THR A 185 -15.72 -0.14 20.91
CA THR A 185 -15.75 0.60 22.19
C THR A 185 -16.97 1.53 22.34
N ASN A 186 -17.56 1.96 21.22
CA ASN A 186 -18.77 2.78 21.18
C ASN A 186 -20.08 1.99 21.38
N VAL A 187 -20.06 0.66 21.34
CA VAL A 187 -21.25 -0.18 21.47
C VAL A 187 -21.26 -0.88 22.81
N TYR A 188 -22.39 -0.81 23.51
CA TYR A 188 -22.56 -1.50 24.78
C TYR A 188 -22.87 -2.99 24.58
N THR A 189 -21.94 -3.86 24.99
CA THR A 189 -22.01 -5.33 24.82
C THR A 189 -23.28 -5.95 25.37
N TRP A 190 -23.74 -5.50 26.54
CA TRP A 190 -24.90 -6.07 27.25
C TRP A 190 -26.23 -5.39 26.89
N ALA A 191 -26.26 -4.57 25.83
CA ALA A 191 -27.51 -4.06 25.30
C ALA A 191 -28.38 -5.24 24.82
N THR A 192 -29.69 -5.18 25.07
CA THR A 192 -30.63 -6.28 24.79
C THR A 192 -30.58 -6.76 23.34
N GLU A 193 -30.43 -5.84 22.38
CA GLU A 193 -30.30 -6.19 20.96
C GLU A 193 -28.94 -6.81 20.61
N VAL A 194 -27.86 -6.37 21.26
CA VAL A 194 -26.49 -6.86 21.01
C VAL A 194 -26.33 -8.27 21.56
N ILE A 195 -26.70 -8.50 22.83
CA ILE A 195 -26.54 -9.80 23.48
C ILE A 195 -27.44 -10.87 22.85
N LYS A 196 -28.66 -10.50 22.45
CA LYS A 196 -29.54 -11.39 21.67
C LYS A 196 -28.89 -11.76 20.35
N GLY A 197 -28.26 -10.78 19.70
CA GLY A 197 -27.44 -10.94 18.51
C GLY A 197 -26.33 -11.98 18.68
N ILE A 198 -25.55 -11.83 19.75
CA ILE A 198 -24.44 -12.72 20.09
C ILE A 198 -24.94 -14.14 20.36
N HIS A 199 -26.06 -14.29 21.09
CA HIS A 199 -26.65 -15.58 21.44
C HIS A 199 -27.06 -16.41 20.22
N TRP A 200 -27.84 -15.84 19.29
CA TRP A 200 -28.26 -16.63 18.11
C TRP A 200 -27.09 -16.92 17.17
N SER A 201 -26.10 -16.01 17.09
CA SER A 201 -24.92 -16.18 16.25
C SER A 201 -23.99 -17.34 16.67
N GLU A 202 -24.18 -17.92 17.86
CA GLU A 202 -23.42 -19.10 18.31
C GLU A 202 -23.61 -20.33 17.41
N GLY A 203 -24.75 -20.42 16.72
CA GLY A 203 -25.00 -21.49 15.74
C GLY A 203 -24.03 -21.46 14.54
N LEU A 204 -23.39 -20.32 14.25
CA LEU A 204 -22.48 -20.16 13.12
C LEU A 204 -21.13 -20.88 13.30
N ASP A 205 -20.75 -21.21 14.53
CA ASP A 205 -19.44 -21.81 14.83
C ASP A 205 -19.23 -23.14 14.10
N THR A 206 -20.29 -23.95 14.02
CA THR A 206 -20.29 -25.22 13.29
C THR A 206 -20.02 -25.01 11.79
N HIS A 207 -20.60 -23.96 11.20
CA HIS A 207 -20.42 -23.63 9.79
C HIS A 207 -19.02 -23.06 9.51
N PHE A 208 -18.48 -22.22 10.40
CA PHE A 208 -17.11 -21.71 10.28
C PHE A 208 -16.07 -22.84 10.32
N ILE A 209 -16.22 -23.78 11.25
CA ILE A 209 -15.34 -24.95 11.37
C ILE A 209 -15.47 -25.84 10.14
N ASN A 210 -16.69 -26.16 9.71
CA ASN A 210 -16.92 -27.00 8.52
C ASN A 210 -16.34 -26.36 7.25
N ASN A 211 -16.46 -25.04 7.10
CA ASN A 211 -15.85 -24.31 5.99
C ASN A 211 -14.33 -24.45 6.00
N TYR A 212 -13.67 -24.22 7.15
CA TYR A 212 -12.22 -24.35 7.28
C TYR A 212 -11.74 -25.79 7.06
N GLN A 213 -12.52 -26.78 7.51
CA GLN A 213 -12.22 -28.19 7.21
C GLN A 213 -12.40 -28.55 5.74
N SER A 214 -13.29 -27.87 5.02
CA SER A 214 -13.50 -28.07 3.58
C SER A 214 -12.43 -27.38 2.74
N ASP A 215 -11.99 -26.19 3.16
CA ASP A 215 -10.95 -25.40 2.54
C ASP A 215 -10.00 -24.81 3.61
N PRO A 216 -8.88 -25.49 3.90
CA PRO A 216 -7.90 -25.01 4.87
C PRO A 216 -7.15 -23.74 4.41
N THR A 217 -7.31 -23.32 3.16
CA THR A 217 -6.71 -22.06 2.66
C THR A 217 -7.53 -20.83 3.07
N LEU A 218 -8.77 -21.01 3.56
CA LEU A 218 -9.57 -19.91 4.11
C LEU A 218 -8.81 -19.19 5.22
N SER A 219 -8.80 -17.86 5.18
CA SER A 219 -8.25 -17.02 6.23
C SER A 219 -9.33 -16.67 7.26
N TRP A 220 -9.63 -15.39 7.48
CA TRP A 220 -10.68 -14.95 8.39
C TRP A 220 -12.06 -15.20 7.79
N GLN A 221 -12.95 -15.77 8.58
CA GLN A 221 -14.38 -15.82 8.31
C GLN A 221 -15.09 -14.99 9.37
N TYR A 222 -16.02 -14.14 8.97
CA TYR A 222 -16.71 -13.28 9.91
C TYR A 222 -18.15 -12.97 9.53
N PHE A 223 -18.92 -12.65 10.55
CA PHE A 223 -20.25 -12.07 10.48
C PHE A 223 -20.26 -10.76 11.25
N GLY A 224 -20.44 -9.64 10.55
CA GLY A 224 -20.64 -8.32 11.14
C GLY A 224 -22.12 -8.03 11.28
N SER A 225 -22.59 -7.79 12.50
CA SER A 225 -23.99 -7.46 12.78
C SER A 225 -24.28 -5.99 12.49
N SER A 226 -25.52 -5.66 12.09
CA SER A 226 -26.00 -4.27 12.02
C SER A 226 -25.99 -3.56 13.37
N THR A 227 -26.02 -4.31 14.48
CA THR A 227 -25.89 -3.78 15.85
C THR A 227 -24.46 -3.43 16.25
N GLY A 228 -23.45 -3.80 15.44
CA GLY A 228 -22.06 -3.38 15.59
C GLY A 228 -21.09 -4.42 16.16
N PHE A 229 -21.56 -5.55 16.70
CA PHE A 229 -20.64 -6.65 17.07
C PHE A 229 -20.20 -7.44 15.82
N MET A 230 -19.01 -8.02 15.89
CA MET A 230 -18.44 -8.87 14.85
C MET A 230 -18.05 -10.22 15.44
N ARG A 231 -18.61 -11.31 14.92
CA ARG A 231 -18.15 -12.67 15.24
C ARG A 231 -17.13 -13.10 14.18
N HIS A 232 -15.94 -13.51 14.59
CA HIS A 232 -14.91 -13.96 13.66
C HIS A 232 -14.29 -15.29 14.08
N TYR A 233 -13.85 -16.04 13.07
CA TYR A 233 -13.21 -17.34 13.20
C TYR A 233 -11.93 -17.37 12.36
N PRO A 234 -10.84 -17.98 12.85
CA PRO A 234 -10.67 -18.57 14.20
C PRO A 234 -10.65 -17.49 15.29
N ALA A 235 -10.82 -17.89 16.56
CA ALA A 235 -10.75 -16.95 17.67
C ALA A 235 -9.34 -16.37 17.83
N MET A 236 -9.24 -15.07 18.08
CA MET A 236 -7.99 -14.38 18.40
C MET A 236 -8.17 -13.32 19.49
N LYS A 237 -7.07 -12.95 20.16
CA LYS A 237 -7.01 -11.76 21.01
C LYS A 237 -6.97 -10.50 20.15
N TRP A 238 -7.90 -9.58 20.41
CA TRP A 238 -7.95 -8.30 19.73
C TRP A 238 -7.02 -7.30 20.44
N ARG A 239 -5.96 -6.85 19.77
CA ARG A 239 -5.02 -5.85 20.32
C ARG A 239 -5.62 -4.45 20.28
N ALA A 240 -5.68 -3.78 21.42
CA ALA A 240 -6.34 -2.49 21.57
C ALA A 240 -5.37 -1.29 21.69
N ASP A 241 -4.06 -1.47 21.57
CA ASP A 241 -3.09 -0.41 21.87
C ASP A 241 -2.87 0.57 20.69
N PRO A 242 -2.95 1.90 20.89
CA PRO A 242 -3.31 2.61 22.13
C PRO A 242 -4.83 2.71 22.39
N VAL A 243 -5.68 2.64 21.36
CA VAL A 243 -7.15 2.55 21.50
C VAL A 243 -7.76 1.73 20.34
N ASP A 244 -8.71 0.84 20.63
CA ASP A 244 -9.52 0.14 19.62
C ASP A 244 -10.55 1.07 18.97
N ILE A 245 -10.26 1.47 17.74
CA ILE A 245 -11.15 2.28 16.87
C ILE A 245 -11.88 1.44 15.81
N TYR A 246 -11.75 0.11 15.87
CA TYR A 246 -12.33 -0.75 14.84
C TYR A 246 -13.85 -0.84 15.02
N ASP A 247 -14.61 -0.51 13.97
CA ASP A 247 -16.04 -0.78 13.87
C ASP A 247 -16.29 -1.47 12.51
N CYS A 248 -16.85 -2.69 12.54
CA CYS A 248 -17.08 -3.50 11.34
C CYS A 248 -18.00 -2.80 10.34
N ARG A 249 -18.95 -1.97 10.80
CA ARG A 249 -19.93 -1.29 9.95
C ARG A 249 -19.32 -0.19 9.09
N THR A 250 -18.18 0.37 9.51
CA THR A 250 -17.47 1.42 8.75
C THR A 250 -16.50 0.85 7.73
N ARG A 251 -16.33 -0.48 7.67
CA ARG A 251 -15.39 -1.13 6.77
C ARG A 251 -15.97 -1.25 5.36
N ALA A 252 -15.09 -1.16 4.36
CA ALA A 252 -15.47 -1.27 2.95
C ALA A 252 -16.24 -2.57 2.65
N TRP A 253 -15.81 -3.69 3.23
CA TRP A 253 -16.45 -5.00 3.04
C TRP A 253 -17.89 -5.05 3.55
N TYR A 254 -18.19 -4.31 4.62
CA TYR A 254 -19.54 -4.19 5.16
C TYR A 254 -20.36 -3.23 4.31
N MET A 255 -19.83 -2.03 4.07
CA MET A 255 -20.55 -0.94 3.40
C MET A 255 -20.90 -1.26 1.95
N GLU A 256 -19.97 -1.83 1.18
CA GLU A 256 -20.19 -2.14 -0.23
C GLU A 256 -21.19 -3.30 -0.44
N ALA A 257 -21.35 -4.19 0.55
CA ALA A 257 -22.35 -5.26 0.52
C ALA A 257 -23.71 -4.86 1.13
N ALA A 258 -23.70 -3.99 2.14
CA ALA A 258 -24.90 -3.53 2.83
C ALA A 258 -25.75 -2.57 1.99
N ALA A 259 -25.11 -1.76 1.14
CA ALA A 259 -25.80 -0.76 0.32
C ALA A 259 -25.31 -0.77 -1.14
N SER A 260 -26.23 -0.51 -2.07
CA SER A 260 -25.87 -0.28 -3.48
C SER A 260 -25.18 1.07 -3.67
N PRO A 261 -24.37 1.24 -4.74
CA PRO A 261 -23.66 2.49 -5.03
C PRO A 261 -24.57 3.73 -4.99
N LYS A 262 -24.01 4.88 -4.57
CA LYS A 262 -24.80 6.09 -4.32
C LYS A 262 -24.13 7.38 -4.78
N ASP A 263 -24.95 8.30 -5.29
CA ASP A 263 -24.63 9.71 -5.55
C ASP A 263 -25.19 10.55 -4.39
N VAL A 264 -24.30 11.16 -3.60
CA VAL A 264 -24.66 11.86 -2.36
C VAL A 264 -24.29 13.35 -2.46
N VAL A 265 -25.25 14.22 -2.17
CA VAL A 265 -24.99 15.65 -1.97
C VAL A 265 -25.16 15.97 -0.48
N ILE A 266 -24.09 16.46 0.15
CA ILE A 266 -24.09 16.86 1.56
C ILE A 266 -24.22 18.38 1.62
N LEU A 267 -25.31 18.85 2.23
CA LEU A 267 -25.58 20.27 2.45
C LEU A 267 -25.26 20.61 3.92
N VAL A 268 -24.30 21.50 4.13
CA VAL A 268 -23.86 21.93 5.45
C VAL A 268 -24.23 23.39 5.67
N ASP A 269 -25.02 23.63 6.71
CA ASP A 269 -25.36 24.98 7.15
C ASP A 269 -24.12 25.69 7.72
N ARG A 270 -23.75 26.84 7.15
CA ARG A 270 -22.68 27.71 7.65
C ARG A 270 -23.19 29.05 8.22
N SER A 271 -24.47 29.13 8.56
CA SER A 271 -25.05 30.33 9.17
C SER A 271 -24.42 30.69 10.52
N GLY A 272 -24.61 31.93 10.96
CA GLY A 272 -24.08 32.42 12.23
C GLY A 272 -24.51 31.60 13.46
N SER A 273 -25.66 30.91 13.42
CA SER A 273 -26.15 30.07 14.53
C SER A 273 -25.35 28.78 14.70
N MET A 274 -24.62 28.35 13.68
CA MET A 274 -23.75 27.17 13.72
C MET A 274 -22.41 27.43 14.43
N THR A 275 -22.11 28.67 14.83
CA THR A 275 -20.84 29.03 15.48
C THR A 275 -20.60 28.25 16.77
N GLY A 276 -19.34 27.84 17.02
CA GLY A 276 -18.93 27.12 18.23
C GLY A 276 -19.16 25.61 18.15
N GLN A 277 -19.75 25.02 19.20
CA GLN A 277 -19.89 23.56 19.32
C GLN A 277 -20.71 22.93 18.19
N ARG A 278 -21.70 23.65 17.63
CA ARG A 278 -22.55 23.15 16.54
C ARG A 278 -21.74 22.92 15.27
N ARG A 279 -20.80 23.81 14.93
CA ARG A 279 -19.85 23.66 13.81
C ARG A 279 -18.98 22.42 14.00
N ASP A 280 -18.46 22.21 15.21
CA ASP A 280 -17.63 21.04 15.48
C ASP A 280 -18.42 19.74 15.36
N ILE A 281 -19.66 19.70 15.87
CA ILE A 281 -20.57 18.55 15.67
C ILE A 281 -20.87 18.34 14.18
N ALA A 282 -21.20 19.40 13.44
CA ALA A 282 -21.47 19.32 12.00
C ALA A 282 -20.27 18.75 11.22
N LYS A 283 -19.07 19.24 11.52
CA LYS A 283 -17.82 18.72 10.95
C LYS A 283 -17.65 17.22 11.25
N HIS A 284 -17.90 16.80 12.49
CA HIS A 284 -17.85 15.38 12.85
C HIS A 284 -18.93 14.54 12.18
N VAL A 285 -20.14 15.08 11.97
CA VAL A 285 -21.22 14.42 11.22
C VAL A 285 -20.78 14.18 9.78
N VAL A 286 -20.33 15.22 9.09
CA VAL A 286 -19.90 15.13 7.69
C VAL A 286 -18.71 14.18 7.56
N THR A 287 -17.74 14.25 8.47
CA THR A 287 -16.58 13.34 8.48
C THR A 287 -17.00 11.87 8.61
N ASN A 288 -17.95 11.56 9.51
CA ASN A 288 -18.47 10.21 9.68
C ASN A 288 -19.33 9.76 8.48
N ILE A 289 -20.06 10.66 7.82
CA ILE A 289 -20.77 10.33 6.57
C ILE A 289 -19.77 9.98 5.47
N LEU A 290 -18.74 10.81 5.28
CA LEU A 290 -17.68 10.57 4.29
C LEU A 290 -16.95 9.25 4.53
N ASP A 291 -16.82 8.82 5.78
CA ASP A 291 -16.24 7.52 6.15
C ASP A 291 -17.07 6.31 5.72
N THR A 292 -18.35 6.50 5.37
CA THR A 292 -19.23 5.42 4.89
C THR A 292 -19.25 5.28 3.36
N LEU A 293 -18.50 6.11 2.65
CA LEU A 293 -18.48 6.11 1.19
C LEU A 293 -17.39 5.20 0.65
N GLY A 294 -17.72 4.38 -0.34
CA GLY A 294 -16.79 3.49 -1.03
C GLY A 294 -16.31 4.06 -2.38
N ASN A 295 -15.38 3.35 -3.03
CA ASN A 295 -14.81 3.80 -4.30
C ASN A 295 -15.84 3.88 -5.45
N ASN A 296 -16.98 3.20 -5.33
CA ASN A 296 -18.06 3.22 -6.33
C ASN A 296 -19.07 4.36 -6.10
N ASP A 297 -18.96 5.08 -4.98
CA ASP A 297 -19.85 6.18 -4.61
C ASP A 297 -19.32 7.53 -5.11
N PHE A 298 -20.24 8.48 -5.25
CA PHE A 298 -19.95 9.85 -5.66
C PHE A 298 -20.49 10.82 -4.62
N VAL A 299 -19.72 11.87 -4.35
CA VAL A 299 -20.06 12.85 -3.33
C VAL A 299 -19.72 14.27 -3.77
N SER A 300 -20.56 15.21 -3.37
CA SER A 300 -20.23 16.63 -3.32
C SER A 300 -20.64 17.20 -1.96
N VAL A 301 -19.81 18.08 -1.41
CA VAL A 301 -20.04 18.73 -0.11
C VAL A 301 -20.16 20.23 -0.36
N MET A 302 -21.36 20.75 -0.15
CA MET A 302 -21.70 22.16 -0.31
C MET A 302 -21.98 22.78 1.05
N THR A 303 -21.45 23.97 1.26
CA THR A 303 -21.77 24.82 2.40
C THR A 303 -22.70 25.94 1.94
N PHE A 304 -23.67 26.32 2.76
CA PHE A 304 -24.60 27.41 2.39
C PHE A 304 -24.82 28.39 3.53
N ALA A 305 -24.76 29.68 3.19
CA ALA A 305 -25.26 30.81 3.98
C ALA A 305 -26.23 31.58 3.07
N ASP A 306 -25.92 32.83 2.68
CA ASP A 306 -26.68 33.55 1.65
C ASP A 306 -26.42 32.94 0.26
N THR A 307 -25.15 32.63 -0.01
CA THR A 307 -24.68 31.89 -1.19
C THR A 307 -24.40 30.42 -0.87
N VAL A 308 -24.50 29.58 -1.91
CA VAL A 308 -24.14 28.16 -1.89
C VAL A 308 -22.78 28.00 -2.55
N GLU A 309 -21.83 27.40 -1.85
CA GLU A 309 -20.45 27.21 -2.31
C GLU A 309 -19.98 25.79 -1.99
N GLU A 310 -19.30 25.15 -2.93
CA GLU A 310 -18.57 23.91 -2.69
C GLU A 310 -17.40 24.14 -1.74
N ILE A 311 -17.15 23.19 -0.84
CA ILE A 311 -16.11 23.36 0.17
C ILE A 311 -14.68 23.30 -0.40
N VAL A 312 -14.53 22.62 -1.55
CA VAL A 312 -13.28 22.56 -2.30
C VAL A 312 -13.51 23.27 -3.64
N PRO A 313 -12.79 24.36 -3.94
CA PRO A 313 -13.02 25.16 -5.14
C PRO A 313 -12.91 24.38 -6.46
N CYS A 314 -12.02 23.39 -6.54
CA CYS A 314 -11.82 22.61 -7.77
C CYS A 314 -12.92 21.58 -8.07
N PHE A 315 -13.86 21.37 -7.14
CA PHE A 315 -14.99 20.45 -7.28
C PHE A 315 -16.30 21.16 -7.65
N GLU A 316 -16.21 22.40 -8.12
CA GLU A 316 -17.34 23.21 -8.55
C GLU A 316 -18.24 22.42 -9.53
N ASP A 317 -19.55 22.49 -9.31
CA ASP A 317 -20.60 21.99 -10.21
C ASP A 317 -20.53 20.48 -10.54
N SER A 318 -19.81 19.68 -9.76
CA SER A 318 -19.56 18.28 -10.07
C SER A 318 -19.59 17.35 -8.84
N LEU A 319 -20.02 16.11 -9.08
CA LEU A 319 -19.89 15.01 -8.13
C LEU A 319 -18.54 14.32 -8.31
N VAL A 320 -17.83 14.14 -7.21
CA VAL A 320 -16.48 13.56 -7.18
C VAL A 320 -16.55 12.12 -6.70
N GLN A 321 -15.77 11.22 -7.30
CA GLN A 321 -15.65 9.84 -6.83
C GLN A 321 -15.08 9.80 -5.41
N ALA A 322 -15.68 9.02 -4.52
CA ALA A 322 -15.29 8.90 -3.11
C ALA A 322 -14.04 8.02 -2.91
N THR A 323 -12.92 8.40 -3.52
CA THR A 323 -11.61 7.79 -3.27
C THR A 323 -11.03 8.27 -1.94
N LEU A 324 -10.14 7.49 -1.30
CA LEU A 324 -9.48 7.92 -0.06
C LEU A 324 -8.74 9.26 -0.21
N ALA A 325 -8.20 9.55 -1.39
CA ALA A 325 -7.54 10.83 -1.69
C ALA A 325 -8.53 11.99 -1.71
N ASN A 326 -9.64 11.86 -2.44
CA ASN A 326 -10.67 12.90 -2.56
C ASN A 326 -11.37 13.14 -1.21
N LEU A 327 -11.71 12.06 -0.49
CA LEU A 327 -12.32 12.15 0.84
C LEU A 327 -11.39 12.83 1.85
N ARG A 328 -10.07 12.58 1.77
CA ARG A 328 -9.07 13.26 2.61
C ARG A 328 -9.02 14.75 2.31
N GLU A 329 -9.12 15.16 1.05
CA GLU A 329 -9.14 16.58 0.67
C GLU A 329 -10.40 17.30 1.19
N LEU A 330 -11.58 16.68 1.02
CA LEU A 330 -12.84 17.19 1.57
C LEU A 330 -12.79 17.36 3.09
N LYS A 331 -12.19 16.41 3.81
CA LYS A 331 -12.02 16.49 5.27
C LYS A 331 -11.10 17.63 5.72
N LEU A 332 -10.09 17.97 4.92
CA LEU A 332 -9.21 19.08 5.22
C LEU A 332 -9.87 20.42 4.95
N ALA A 333 -10.66 20.51 3.87
CA ALA A 333 -11.42 21.69 3.57
C ALA A 333 -12.47 21.99 4.67
N LEU A 334 -13.06 20.93 5.27
CA LEU A 334 -13.94 21.03 6.44
C LEU A 334 -13.28 21.61 7.70
N ASP A 335 -11.94 21.64 7.81
CA ASP A 335 -11.26 22.24 8.95
C ASP A 335 -11.29 23.78 8.91
N ASN A 336 -11.45 24.37 7.72
CA ASN A 336 -11.17 25.79 7.47
C ASN A 336 -12.41 26.65 7.21
N PHE A 337 -13.62 26.10 7.17
CA PHE A 337 -14.81 26.90 6.84
C PHE A 337 -15.29 27.76 8.01
N GLU A 338 -15.65 29.01 7.69
CA GLU A 338 -16.12 30.01 8.63
C GLU A 338 -17.65 30.12 8.58
N THR A 339 -18.26 30.48 9.71
CA THR A 339 -19.70 30.65 9.85
C THR A 339 -20.06 32.13 9.69
N MET A 340 -20.94 32.46 8.74
CA MET A 340 -21.34 33.84 8.42
C MET A 340 -22.82 33.89 8.02
N GLU A 341 -23.43 35.07 8.14
CA GLU A 341 -24.75 35.41 7.56
C GLU A 341 -25.92 34.47 7.96
N ILE A 342 -27.01 34.48 7.16
CA ILE A 342 -28.26 33.73 7.34
C ILE A 342 -28.32 32.61 6.30
N ALA A 343 -28.90 31.46 6.65
CA ALA A 343 -29.02 30.30 5.75
C ALA A 343 -30.16 30.43 4.72
N ASN A 344 -29.82 30.30 3.43
CA ASN A 344 -30.75 30.22 2.31
C ASN A 344 -30.96 28.77 1.83
N PHE A 345 -31.90 28.07 2.48
CA PHE A 345 -32.22 26.67 2.16
C PHE A 345 -32.82 26.48 0.76
N SER A 346 -33.54 27.48 0.24
CA SER A 346 -34.16 27.39 -1.08
C SER A 346 -33.09 27.31 -2.18
N ALA A 347 -32.04 28.14 -2.09
CA ALA A 347 -30.92 28.10 -3.02
C ALA A 347 -30.16 26.77 -2.91
N ALA A 348 -29.86 26.33 -1.68
CA ALA A 348 -29.12 25.09 -1.43
C ALA A 348 -29.84 23.84 -1.95
N LEU A 349 -31.13 23.69 -1.66
CA LEU A 349 -31.92 22.54 -2.12
C LEU A 349 -32.10 22.56 -3.64
N THR A 350 -32.36 23.72 -4.24
CA THR A 350 -32.49 23.85 -5.70
C THR A 350 -31.19 23.42 -6.39
N ARG A 351 -30.05 23.92 -5.92
CA ARG A 351 -28.73 23.56 -6.44
C ARG A 351 -28.45 22.06 -6.34
N ALA A 352 -28.76 21.45 -5.19
CA ALA A 352 -28.58 20.02 -4.98
C ALA A 352 -29.42 19.17 -5.96
N PHE A 353 -30.69 19.55 -6.19
CA PHE A 353 -31.55 18.84 -7.14
C PHE A 353 -31.07 18.99 -8.59
N GLU A 354 -30.66 20.19 -9.00
CA GLU A 354 -30.10 20.44 -10.34
C GLU A 354 -28.85 19.59 -10.58
N LEU A 355 -27.93 19.54 -9.61
CA LEU A 355 -26.73 18.72 -9.72
C LEU A 355 -27.07 17.22 -9.88
N LEU A 356 -27.97 16.70 -9.03
CA LEU A 356 -28.38 15.29 -9.10
C LEU A 356 -29.13 14.96 -10.41
N GLU A 357 -29.88 15.91 -10.97
CA GLU A 357 -30.57 15.76 -12.26
C GLU A 357 -29.59 15.66 -13.43
N ILE A 358 -28.54 16.49 -13.44
CA ILE A 358 -27.47 16.43 -14.45
C ILE A 358 -26.83 15.03 -14.47
N TYR A 359 -26.48 14.51 -13.30
CA TYR A 359 -25.81 13.22 -13.17
C TYR A 359 -26.73 12.03 -13.49
N ARG A 360 -28.03 12.18 -13.29
CA ARG A 360 -29.05 11.19 -13.68
C ARG A 360 -29.15 11.06 -15.20
N ASN A 361 -29.05 12.18 -15.94
CA ASN A 361 -29.19 12.20 -17.39
C ASN A 361 -27.89 11.89 -18.13
N ASN A 362 -26.75 12.39 -17.65
CA ASN A 362 -25.46 12.29 -18.35
C ASN A 362 -24.64 11.02 -18.03
N SER A 363 -25.13 10.13 -17.16
CA SER A 363 -24.48 8.85 -16.78
C SER A 363 -23.06 8.95 -16.19
N GLY A 364 -22.66 10.13 -15.71
CA GLY A 364 -21.33 10.35 -15.12
C GLY A 364 -21.15 9.84 -13.68
N GLY A 365 -22.25 9.63 -12.95
CA GLY A 365 -22.25 9.25 -11.53
C GLY A 365 -22.33 7.73 -11.30
N ALA A 366 -22.67 7.33 -10.08
CA ALA A 366 -22.99 5.95 -9.75
C ALA A 366 -24.27 5.46 -10.47
N ASN A 367 -25.17 6.38 -10.83
CA ASN A 367 -26.44 6.12 -11.55
C ASN A 367 -27.31 5.04 -10.88
N CYS A 368 -27.27 5.01 -9.55
CA CYS A 368 -27.97 4.02 -8.75
C CYS A 368 -28.87 4.70 -7.71
N ASN A 369 -28.43 4.80 -6.46
CA ASN A 369 -29.14 5.55 -5.42
C ASN A 369 -28.74 7.02 -5.46
N GLN A 370 -29.69 7.93 -5.28
CA GLN A 370 -29.42 9.36 -5.11
C GLN A 370 -29.92 9.83 -3.74
N ALA A 371 -29.08 10.56 -3.02
CA ALA A 371 -29.40 11.04 -1.68
C ALA A 371 -28.93 12.48 -1.45
N ILE A 372 -29.74 13.24 -0.70
CA ILE A 372 -29.38 14.54 -0.13
C ILE A 372 -29.29 14.37 1.38
N MET A 373 -28.19 14.84 1.96
CA MET A 373 -27.96 14.82 3.41
C MET A 373 -27.85 16.26 3.91
N LEU A 374 -28.88 16.74 4.61
CA LEU A 374 -28.95 18.10 5.15
C LEU A 374 -28.49 18.11 6.61
N VAL A 375 -27.46 18.92 6.91
CA VAL A 375 -26.90 19.13 8.25
C VAL A 375 -27.15 20.57 8.67
N THR A 376 -28.00 20.77 9.68
CA THR A 376 -28.43 22.11 10.14
C THR A 376 -28.85 22.07 11.61
N ASP A 377 -28.93 23.24 12.26
CA ASP A 377 -29.47 23.40 13.60
C ASP A 377 -30.96 23.76 13.62
N GLY A 378 -31.56 24.11 12.49
CA GLY A 378 -32.99 24.38 12.38
C GLY A 378 -33.43 24.77 10.97
N VAL A 379 -34.72 24.58 10.65
CA VAL A 379 -35.29 24.92 9.33
C VAL A 379 -36.57 25.73 9.53
N PRO A 380 -36.78 26.83 8.78
CA PRO A 380 -37.91 27.72 9.01
C PRO A 380 -39.27 27.13 8.62
N TYR A 381 -39.34 26.28 7.59
CA TYR A 381 -40.55 25.57 7.14
C TYR A 381 -40.17 24.36 6.25
N ASN A 382 -41.11 23.48 5.93
CA ASN A 382 -40.85 22.21 5.23
C ASN A 382 -40.57 22.24 3.71
N TYR A 383 -40.56 23.41 3.06
CA TYR A 383 -40.29 23.58 1.62
C TYR A 383 -41.02 22.60 0.68
N LYS A 384 -42.27 22.20 1.00
CA LYS A 384 -43.05 21.20 0.25
C LYS A 384 -43.08 21.43 -1.27
N GLU A 385 -43.23 22.68 -1.70
CA GLU A 385 -43.30 23.07 -3.11
C GLU A 385 -42.05 22.67 -3.92
N LEU A 386 -40.85 22.70 -3.29
CA LEU A 386 -39.61 22.28 -3.94
C LEU A 386 -39.59 20.76 -4.17
N PHE A 387 -40.04 19.98 -3.19
CA PHE A 387 -40.09 18.52 -3.32
C PHE A 387 -41.13 18.04 -4.33
N GLU A 388 -42.29 18.71 -4.41
CA GLU A 388 -43.30 18.47 -5.44
C GLU A 388 -42.75 18.73 -6.85
N ARG A 389 -42.00 19.83 -7.01
CA ARG A 389 -41.43 20.24 -8.30
C ARG A 389 -40.28 19.35 -8.77
N PHE A 390 -39.32 19.07 -7.89
CA PHE A 390 -38.06 18.42 -8.27
C PHE A 390 -38.01 16.91 -7.96
N ASN A 391 -38.69 16.43 -6.93
CA ASN A 391 -38.52 15.06 -6.45
C ASN A 391 -39.70 14.13 -6.82
N TRP A 392 -40.93 14.52 -6.49
CA TRP A 392 -42.11 13.64 -6.60
C TRP A 392 -42.62 13.45 -8.03
N LYS A 393 -42.00 14.11 -9.02
CA LYS A 393 -42.23 13.89 -10.45
C LYS A 393 -41.66 12.55 -10.94
N TYR A 394 -40.67 11.99 -10.24
CA TYR A 394 -39.92 10.82 -10.69
C TYR A 394 -40.35 9.54 -9.97
N GLU A 395 -40.40 8.41 -10.68
CA GLU A 395 -40.69 7.08 -10.10
C GLU A 395 -39.61 6.63 -9.09
N THR A 396 -38.39 7.16 -9.24
CA THR A 396 -37.26 6.96 -8.32
C THR A 396 -36.89 8.30 -7.65
N PRO A 397 -37.53 8.65 -6.52
CA PRO A 397 -37.23 9.88 -5.82
C PRO A 397 -35.85 9.85 -5.16
N VAL A 398 -35.22 11.03 -5.09
CA VAL A 398 -34.05 11.32 -4.27
C VAL A 398 -34.43 11.14 -2.80
N ARG A 399 -33.59 10.40 -2.05
CA ARG A 399 -33.80 10.18 -0.61
C ARG A 399 -33.24 11.35 0.19
N VAL A 400 -34.00 11.88 1.15
CA VAL A 400 -33.57 13.06 1.94
C VAL A 400 -33.32 12.67 3.39
N PHE A 401 -32.07 12.79 3.83
CA PHE A 401 -31.66 12.59 5.21
C PHE A 401 -31.46 13.93 5.88
N THR A 402 -31.94 14.07 7.11
CA THR A 402 -31.86 15.33 7.85
C THR A 402 -31.22 15.10 9.22
N TYR A 403 -30.15 15.83 9.49
CA TYR A 403 -29.40 15.82 10.74
C TYR A 403 -29.60 17.15 11.45
N LEU A 404 -30.35 17.12 12.56
CA LEU A 404 -30.64 18.28 13.38
C LEU A 404 -29.65 18.36 14.55
N ILE A 405 -28.89 19.46 14.62
CA ILE A 405 -27.82 19.66 15.61
C ILE A 405 -28.25 20.68 16.67
N GLY A 406 -28.24 20.28 17.94
CA GLY A 406 -28.46 21.20 19.04
C GLY A 406 -29.02 20.55 20.30
N ARG A 407 -28.85 21.21 21.45
CA ARG A 407 -29.52 20.83 22.72
C ARG A 407 -30.85 21.57 22.90
N GLU A 408 -30.92 22.80 22.42
CA GLU A 408 -32.06 23.71 22.55
C GLU A 408 -32.90 23.70 21.27
N VAL A 409 -33.51 22.56 20.98
CA VAL A 409 -34.32 22.44 19.77
C VAL A 409 -35.75 22.89 20.04
N LYS A 410 -36.24 23.88 19.28
CA LYS A 410 -37.65 24.26 19.33
C LYS A 410 -38.50 23.13 18.75
N VAL A 411 -39.63 22.83 19.39
CA VAL A 411 -40.55 21.75 18.96
C VAL A 411 -41.02 21.92 17.51
N ALA A 412 -41.13 23.15 17.02
CA ALA A 412 -41.49 23.46 15.63
C ALA A 412 -40.43 22.94 14.62
N ASP A 413 -39.13 23.13 14.92
CA ASP A 413 -38.04 22.78 14.01
C ASP A 413 -37.92 21.25 13.85
N VAL A 414 -38.15 20.48 14.92
CA VAL A 414 -38.19 19.00 14.87
C VAL A 414 -39.26 18.50 13.91
N ARG A 415 -40.45 19.12 13.93
CA ARG A 415 -41.58 18.67 13.12
C ARG A 415 -41.32 18.84 11.64
N GLU A 416 -40.85 20.02 11.23
CA GLU A 416 -40.63 20.34 9.82
C GLU A 416 -39.46 19.54 9.24
N VAL A 417 -38.34 19.47 9.97
CA VAL A 417 -37.15 18.71 9.54
C VAL A 417 -37.46 17.21 9.44
N LYS A 418 -38.17 16.65 10.43
CA LYS A 418 -38.62 15.27 10.39
C LYS A 418 -39.54 15.01 9.20
N TRP A 419 -40.49 15.90 8.94
CA TRP A 419 -41.41 15.77 7.81
C TRP A 419 -40.66 15.71 6.47
N MET A 420 -39.64 16.56 6.28
CA MET A 420 -38.83 16.57 5.05
C MET A 420 -38.16 15.21 4.78
N ALA A 421 -37.62 14.57 5.82
CA ALA A 421 -37.03 13.24 5.69
C ALA A 421 -38.07 12.15 5.41
N CYS A 422 -39.19 12.17 6.16
CA CYS A 422 -40.20 11.11 6.05
C CYS A 422 -40.93 11.13 4.71
N ALA A 423 -41.27 12.32 4.20
CA ALA A 423 -41.97 12.48 2.92
C ALA A 423 -41.11 12.01 1.73
N ASN A 424 -39.79 12.03 1.87
CA ASN A 424 -38.84 11.69 0.82
C ASN A 424 -38.08 10.37 1.10
N ARG A 425 -38.72 9.42 1.79
CA ARG A 425 -38.19 8.05 2.04
C ARG A 425 -36.78 8.01 2.67
N GLY A 426 -36.43 9.03 3.45
CA GLY A 426 -35.15 9.11 4.14
C GLY A 426 -35.28 8.85 5.64
N PHE A 427 -34.39 9.46 6.41
CA PHE A 427 -34.33 9.27 7.86
C PHE A 427 -33.95 10.54 8.60
N TYR A 428 -34.57 10.71 9.76
CA TYR A 428 -34.38 11.86 10.64
C TYR A 428 -33.51 11.48 11.83
N VAL A 429 -32.49 12.30 12.11
CA VAL A 429 -31.57 12.12 13.23
C VAL A 429 -31.44 13.43 14.01
N HIS A 430 -31.51 13.33 15.34
CA HIS A 430 -31.24 14.42 16.26
C HIS A 430 -29.92 14.18 16.98
N LEU A 431 -29.05 15.18 17.03
CA LEU A 431 -27.69 15.09 17.57
C LEU A 431 -27.45 16.17 18.61
N SER A 432 -27.16 15.74 19.84
CA SER A 432 -26.96 16.64 20.98
C SER A 432 -25.49 16.67 21.46
N THR A 433 -24.75 15.59 21.22
CA THR A 433 -23.37 15.41 21.65
C THR A 433 -22.50 14.79 20.56
N LEU A 434 -21.18 14.93 20.69
CA LEU A 434 -20.19 14.36 19.78
C LEU A 434 -20.22 12.82 19.77
N ALA A 435 -20.46 12.21 20.94
CA ALA A 435 -20.40 10.75 21.12
C ALA A 435 -21.53 10.04 20.36
N GLU A 436 -22.71 10.65 20.29
CA GLU A 436 -23.89 10.10 19.58
C GLU A 436 -23.70 10.05 18.06
N VAL A 437 -22.86 10.93 17.49
CA VAL A 437 -22.73 11.12 16.05
C VAL A 437 -22.40 9.81 15.33
N ARG A 438 -21.43 9.04 15.84
CA ARG A 438 -20.94 7.83 15.18
C ARG A 438 -22.04 6.78 15.00
N GLU A 439 -22.78 6.48 16.06
CA GLU A 439 -23.81 5.45 16.02
C GLU A 439 -25.03 5.92 15.20
N ARG A 440 -25.46 7.17 15.39
CA ARG A 440 -26.68 7.69 14.76
C ARG A 440 -26.53 7.94 13.27
N VAL A 441 -25.33 8.31 12.80
CA VAL A 441 -25.09 8.53 11.37
C VAL A 441 -25.16 7.23 10.57
N LEU A 442 -24.72 6.09 11.13
CA LEU A 442 -24.70 4.80 10.44
C LEU A 442 -26.10 4.25 10.08
N GLU A 443 -27.17 4.74 10.72
CA GLU A 443 -28.54 4.31 10.44
C GLU A 443 -29.04 4.58 9.02
N HIS A 444 -28.44 5.55 8.32
CA HIS A 444 -28.80 5.82 6.92
C HIS A 444 -28.54 4.60 6.01
N VAL A 445 -27.57 3.75 6.36
CA VAL A 445 -27.22 2.53 5.63
C VAL A 445 -28.37 1.53 5.68
N ASN A 446 -28.98 1.35 6.85
CA ASN A 446 -30.14 0.46 7.02
C ASN A 446 -31.33 0.89 6.15
N VAL A 447 -31.49 2.20 5.92
CA VAL A 447 -32.55 2.76 5.08
C VAL A 447 -32.26 2.53 3.60
N LEU A 448 -31.01 2.73 3.17
CA LEU A 448 -30.57 2.45 1.81
C LEU A 448 -30.59 0.94 1.48
N ALA A 449 -30.48 0.08 2.50
CA ALA A 449 -30.54 -1.37 2.35
C ALA A 449 -31.97 -1.92 2.14
N ARG A 450 -33.03 -1.14 2.41
CA ARG A 450 -34.43 -1.64 2.35
C ARG A 450 -34.80 -2.31 1.01
N PRO A 451 -34.50 -1.74 -0.17
CA PRO A 451 -34.80 -2.38 -1.45
C PRO A 451 -34.06 -3.73 -1.63
N LEU A 452 -32.83 -3.82 -1.13
CA LEU A 452 -32.03 -5.06 -1.17
C LEU A 452 -32.69 -6.14 -0.31
N VAL A 453 -33.07 -5.79 0.92
CA VAL A 453 -33.70 -6.72 1.88
C VAL A 453 -35.07 -7.21 1.38
N LEU A 454 -35.85 -6.33 0.74
CA LEU A 454 -37.18 -6.68 0.22
C LEU A 454 -37.13 -7.68 -0.94
N GLN A 455 -36.03 -7.72 -1.71
CA GLN A 455 -35.88 -8.66 -2.82
C GLN A 455 -35.73 -10.12 -2.38
N ARG A 456 -35.16 -10.39 -1.19
CA ARG A 456 -34.98 -11.69 -0.48
C ARG A 456 -34.22 -12.80 -1.21
N GLU A 457 -34.43 -13.01 -2.51
CA GLU A 457 -33.90 -14.17 -3.25
C GLU A 457 -32.49 -13.96 -3.80
N LYS A 458 -32.06 -12.71 -3.98
CA LYS A 458 -30.80 -12.37 -4.65
C LYS A 458 -29.86 -11.64 -3.71
N HIS A 459 -28.84 -12.34 -3.24
CA HIS A 459 -27.73 -11.75 -2.50
C HIS A 459 -26.62 -11.31 -3.46
N PRO A 460 -26.32 -10.00 -3.58
CA PRO A 460 -25.22 -9.53 -4.40
C PRO A 460 -23.88 -9.95 -3.77
N VAL A 461 -23.00 -10.50 -4.60
CA VAL A 461 -21.61 -10.82 -4.21
C VAL A 461 -20.75 -9.61 -4.50
N VAL A 462 -20.07 -9.12 -3.48
CA VAL A 462 -19.22 -7.93 -3.59
C VAL A 462 -17.78 -8.28 -3.23
N TRP A 463 -16.86 -7.82 -4.07
CA TRP A 463 -15.43 -7.90 -3.84
C TRP A 463 -14.88 -6.53 -3.51
N THR A 464 -14.19 -6.43 -2.39
CA THR A 464 -13.61 -5.15 -1.94
C THR A 464 -12.30 -4.81 -2.65
N PRO A 465 -11.94 -3.52 -2.74
CA PRO A 465 -10.58 -3.12 -3.10
C PRO A 465 -9.57 -3.61 -2.05
N VAL A 466 -8.27 -3.51 -2.37
CA VAL A 466 -7.20 -3.89 -1.45
C VAL A 466 -7.31 -3.09 -0.13
N TYR A 467 -7.25 -3.80 0.99
CA TYR A 467 -7.08 -3.18 2.32
C TYR A 467 -6.08 -3.96 3.18
N ALA A 468 -5.58 -3.31 4.23
CA ALA A 468 -4.71 -3.94 5.23
C ALA A 468 -5.52 -4.53 6.39
N ASN A 469 -5.14 -5.71 6.87
CA ASN A 469 -5.90 -6.52 7.86
C ASN A 469 -6.39 -5.75 9.10
N VAL A 470 -5.49 -5.16 9.89
CA VAL A 470 -5.84 -4.65 11.24
C VAL A 470 -5.84 -3.11 11.32
N THR A 471 -5.21 -2.43 10.36
CA THR A 471 -5.01 -0.98 10.45
C THR A 471 -5.91 -0.21 9.50
N ASP A 472 -6.65 0.72 10.07
CA ASP A 472 -7.35 1.72 9.29
C ASP A 472 -6.32 2.72 8.73
N PRO A 473 -6.32 3.04 7.42
CA PRO A 473 -5.49 4.12 6.88
C PRO A 473 -5.66 5.45 7.62
N LYS A 474 -6.79 5.68 8.31
CA LYS A 474 -7.01 6.84 9.19
C LYS A 474 -5.98 6.96 10.32
N VAL A 475 -5.35 5.85 10.72
CA VAL A 475 -4.33 5.82 11.78
C VAL A 475 -2.96 6.26 11.26
N ALA A 476 -2.73 6.27 9.93
CA ALA A 476 -1.44 6.64 9.35
C ALA A 476 -1.02 8.07 9.70
N ASP A 477 -1.96 9.03 9.67
CA ASP A 477 -1.69 10.43 10.05
C ASP A 477 -1.32 10.53 11.54
N TYR A 478 -2.03 9.79 12.40
CA TYR A 478 -1.72 9.73 13.84
C TYR A 478 -0.34 9.10 14.10
N LEU A 479 -0.01 7.98 13.45
CA LEU A 479 1.29 7.33 13.56
C LEU A 479 2.43 8.23 13.09
N TRP A 480 2.19 8.99 12.01
CA TRP A 480 3.15 10.00 11.54
C TRP A 480 3.35 11.10 12.57
N GLU A 481 2.28 11.67 13.11
CA GLU A 481 2.39 12.68 14.17
C GLU A 481 3.12 12.15 15.40
N GLN A 482 2.87 10.90 15.81
CA GLN A 482 3.59 10.27 16.92
C GLN A 482 5.08 10.08 16.61
N ARG A 483 5.43 9.68 15.38
CA ARG A 483 6.82 9.60 14.94
C ARG A 483 7.51 10.97 14.99
N GLU A 484 6.89 12.01 14.46
CA GLU A 484 7.45 13.37 14.51
C GLU A 484 7.60 13.87 15.95
N ARG A 485 6.62 13.62 16.83
CA ARG A 485 6.71 13.95 18.26
C ARG A 485 7.87 13.22 18.94
N ALA A 486 8.05 11.94 18.64
CA ALA A 486 9.16 11.15 19.16
C ALA A 486 10.52 11.65 18.65
N GLU A 487 10.62 11.97 17.36
CA GLU A 487 11.83 12.53 16.78
C GLU A 487 12.15 13.90 17.40
N GLN A 488 11.14 14.75 17.58
CA GLN A 488 11.29 16.04 18.23
C GLN A 488 11.75 15.88 19.68
N LYS A 489 11.17 14.91 20.42
CA LYS A 489 11.60 14.56 21.78
C LYS A 489 13.07 14.12 21.78
N GLU A 490 13.51 13.28 20.85
CA GLU A 490 14.91 12.85 20.74
C GLU A 490 15.85 14.01 20.39
N ARG A 491 15.46 14.89 19.46
CA ARG A 491 16.23 16.10 19.13
C ARG A 491 16.39 16.99 20.36
N PHE A 492 15.29 17.21 21.10
CA PHE A 492 15.31 17.97 22.34
C PHE A 492 16.23 17.33 23.40
N MET A 493 16.13 16.02 23.61
CA MET A 493 16.98 15.29 24.58
C MET A 493 18.46 15.27 24.18
N SER A 494 18.78 15.09 22.89
CA SER A 494 20.17 15.13 22.38
C SER A 494 20.79 16.52 22.53
N GLN A 495 20.04 17.57 22.21
CA GLN A 495 20.51 18.94 22.40
C GLN A 495 20.71 19.27 23.89
N ARG A 496 19.83 18.78 24.77
CA ARG A 496 19.96 18.95 26.22
C ARG A 496 21.19 18.24 26.79
N ARG A 497 21.59 17.09 26.22
CA ARG A 497 22.81 16.37 26.63
C ARG A 497 24.08 17.11 26.24
N ASP A 498 24.19 17.53 24.98
CA ASP A 498 25.34 18.30 24.50
C ASP A 498 24.98 19.25 23.35
N LYS A 499 25.01 20.55 23.66
CA LYS A 499 24.67 21.61 22.70
C LYS A 499 25.75 21.78 21.62
N ALA A 500 27.02 21.53 21.93
CA ALA A 500 28.14 21.75 21.01
C ALA A 500 28.23 20.62 19.96
N LEU A 501 27.89 19.39 20.33
CA LEU A 501 27.94 18.23 19.44
C LEU A 501 26.67 18.01 18.61
N PHE A 502 25.57 18.72 18.87
CA PHE A 502 24.27 18.53 18.18
C PHE A 502 24.36 18.62 16.64
N ASN A 503 25.21 19.50 16.10
CA ASN A 503 25.43 19.66 14.66
C ASN A 503 26.61 18.83 14.11
N SER A 504 27.29 18.05 14.95
CA SER A 504 28.39 17.20 14.47
C SER A 504 27.87 16.04 13.62
N GLU A 505 28.60 15.68 12.57
CA GLU A 505 28.28 14.56 11.69
C GLU A 505 28.22 13.22 12.46
N LYS A 506 29.02 13.09 13.53
CA LYS A 506 28.99 11.92 14.43
C LYS A 506 27.67 11.80 15.19
N GLU A 507 27.15 12.91 15.72
CA GLU A 507 25.88 12.92 16.47
C GLU A 507 24.66 12.84 15.54
N GLN A 508 24.75 13.41 14.33
CA GLN A 508 23.78 13.16 13.25
C GLN A 508 23.75 11.67 12.88
N ASN A 509 24.90 11.04 12.68
CA ASN A 509 25.01 9.61 12.44
C ASN A 509 24.50 8.75 13.61
N ARG A 510 24.74 9.16 14.87
CA ARG A 510 24.20 8.49 16.06
C ARG A 510 22.68 8.56 16.11
N ARG A 511 22.10 9.75 15.90
CA ARG A 511 20.65 9.95 15.83
C ARG A 511 20.04 9.16 14.70
N TRP A 512 20.64 9.19 13.51
CA TRP A 512 20.21 8.37 12.38
C TRP A 512 20.21 6.88 12.72
N LYS A 513 21.28 6.36 13.36
CA LYS A 513 21.34 4.96 13.83
C LYS A 513 20.25 4.65 14.85
N ILE A 514 19.98 5.56 15.79
CA ILE A 514 18.91 5.38 16.79
C ILE A 514 17.54 5.42 16.15
N THR A 515 17.28 6.35 15.22
CA THR A 515 16.04 6.40 14.45
C THR A 515 15.83 5.12 13.67
N GLN A 516 16.88 4.55 13.07
CA GLN A 516 16.84 3.26 12.36
C GLN A 516 16.64 2.06 13.32
N MET A 517 17.30 2.05 14.48
CA MET A 517 17.07 1.01 15.51
C MET A 517 15.65 1.11 16.09
N LYS A 518 15.16 2.33 16.35
CA LYS A 518 13.81 2.60 16.83
C LYS A 518 12.76 2.36 15.76
N GLN A 519 13.07 2.46 14.46
CA GLN A 519 12.18 1.95 13.41
C GLN A 519 11.89 0.46 13.62
N GLY A 520 12.86 -0.31 14.11
CA GLY A 520 12.66 -1.69 14.56
C GLY A 520 11.88 -1.84 15.88
N GLN A 521 11.70 -0.78 16.68
CA GLN A 521 11.07 -0.83 18.01
C GLN A 521 9.65 -0.22 18.02
N TYR A 522 9.37 0.80 17.20
CA TYR A 522 8.00 1.11 16.75
C TYR A 522 7.41 -0.05 15.90
N SER A 523 8.27 -0.97 15.45
CA SER A 523 7.90 -2.27 14.92
C SER A 523 7.43 -3.27 15.98
N GLU A 524 7.48 -3.01 17.29
CA GLU A 524 6.84 -3.92 18.26
C GLU A 524 5.31 -3.81 18.21
N LEU A 525 4.77 -2.64 17.82
CA LEU A 525 3.38 -2.48 17.37
C LEU A 525 3.17 -2.90 15.89
N GLY A 526 4.27 -3.06 15.14
CA GLY A 526 4.32 -3.20 13.68
C GLY A 526 5.02 -4.47 13.16
N ASN A 527 5.21 -5.50 13.99
CA ASN A 527 5.88 -6.75 13.60
C ASN A 527 4.98 -7.59 12.68
N SER A 528 3.72 -7.17 12.51
CA SER A 528 2.90 -7.59 11.40
C SER A 528 3.22 -6.71 10.19
N LYS A 529 4.10 -7.21 9.31
CA LYS A 529 4.14 -6.79 7.90
C LYS A 529 2.69 -6.67 7.42
N TYR A 530 2.23 -5.46 7.08
CA TYR A 530 0.82 -5.24 6.70
C TYR A 530 0.39 -6.28 5.67
N GLN A 531 -0.52 -7.17 6.07
CA GLN A 531 -1.05 -8.17 5.17
C GLN A 531 -2.15 -7.50 4.35
N LEU A 532 -1.87 -7.32 3.06
CA LEU A 532 -2.84 -6.82 2.10
C LEU A 532 -3.79 -7.95 1.71
N MET A 533 -5.08 -7.66 1.74
CA MET A 533 -6.13 -8.63 1.49
C MET A 533 -7.23 -7.97 0.67
N THR A 534 -8.02 -8.80 0.01
CA THR A 534 -9.35 -8.46 -0.50
C THR A 534 -10.35 -9.37 0.17
N SER A 535 -11.60 -8.95 0.27
CA SER A 535 -12.66 -9.76 0.86
C SER A 535 -13.83 -9.89 -0.08
N VAL A 536 -14.46 -11.06 0.01
CA VAL A 536 -15.76 -11.31 -0.57
C VAL A 536 -16.81 -11.19 0.52
N SER A 537 -17.84 -10.40 0.27
CA SER A 537 -18.91 -10.16 1.23
C SER A 537 -20.29 -10.31 0.59
N MET A 538 -21.26 -10.70 1.42
CA MET A 538 -22.67 -10.84 1.08
C MET A 538 -23.53 -10.31 2.24
N PRO A 539 -24.61 -9.57 1.96
CA PRO A 539 -25.53 -9.13 2.99
C PRO A 539 -26.33 -10.31 3.56
N VAL A 540 -26.77 -10.21 4.81
CA VAL A 540 -27.62 -11.19 5.50
C VAL A 540 -28.95 -10.53 5.83
N TYR A 541 -30.05 -11.09 5.34
CA TYR A 541 -31.36 -10.48 5.43
C TYR A 541 -32.17 -10.99 6.62
N ASP A 542 -33.01 -10.11 7.15
CA ASP A 542 -33.98 -10.48 8.17
C ASP A 542 -35.22 -11.09 7.52
N LEU A 543 -35.41 -12.40 7.64
CA LEU A 543 -36.54 -13.12 7.03
C LEU A 543 -37.86 -12.97 7.81
N ARG A 544 -37.84 -12.31 8.98
CA ARG A 544 -39.01 -12.17 9.85
C ARG A 544 -40.17 -11.43 9.16
N HIS A 545 -41.37 -11.98 9.30
CA HIS A 545 -42.60 -11.35 8.80
C HIS A 545 -43.33 -10.68 9.98
N ASN A 546 -43.05 -9.40 10.23
CA ASN A 546 -43.78 -8.62 11.23
C ASN A 546 -45.00 -7.91 10.61
N GLU A 547 -46.05 -7.66 11.39
CA GLU A 547 -47.25 -6.90 10.97
C GLU A 547 -46.89 -5.49 10.45
N MET A 548 -45.78 -4.90 10.91
CA MET A 548 -45.21 -3.63 10.44
C MET A 548 -44.26 -3.74 9.23
N ARG A 549 -44.14 -4.93 8.60
CA ARG A 549 -43.28 -5.22 7.42
C ARG A 549 -41.90 -4.54 7.46
N ILE A 550 -41.17 -4.76 8.56
CA ILE A 550 -39.86 -4.14 8.77
C ILE A 550 -38.81 -4.84 7.88
N ALA A 551 -38.34 -4.16 6.83
CA ALA A 551 -37.17 -4.58 6.06
C ALA A 551 -35.89 -4.11 6.78
N ARG A 552 -35.24 -5.01 7.52
CA ARG A 552 -33.97 -4.74 8.23
C ARG A 552 -32.85 -5.66 7.75
N LEU A 553 -31.65 -5.11 7.61
CA LEU A 553 -30.42 -5.89 7.41
C LEU A 553 -29.99 -6.50 8.75
N LEU A 554 -29.74 -7.82 8.82
CA LEU A 554 -29.17 -8.43 10.04
C LEU A 554 -27.68 -8.13 10.17
N GLY A 555 -26.98 -8.11 9.03
CA GLY A 555 -25.55 -7.93 8.98
C GLY A 555 -24.96 -8.24 7.62
N VAL A 556 -23.65 -8.43 7.58
CA VAL A 556 -22.89 -8.84 6.40
C VAL A 556 -21.97 -9.98 6.80
N ALA A 557 -21.97 -11.06 6.02
CA ALA A 557 -21.03 -12.14 6.15
C ALA A 557 -19.91 -11.98 5.12
N GLY A 558 -18.68 -12.33 5.48
CA GLY A 558 -17.54 -12.24 4.58
C GLY A 558 -16.39 -13.16 4.93
N THR A 559 -15.46 -13.29 3.99
CA THR A 559 -14.18 -13.96 4.21
C THR A 559 -13.06 -13.20 3.52
N ASP A 560 -11.91 -13.16 4.18
CA ASP A 560 -10.71 -12.50 3.67
C ASP A 560 -9.92 -13.45 2.77
N VAL A 561 -9.36 -12.89 1.71
CA VAL A 561 -8.44 -13.55 0.78
C VAL A 561 -7.12 -12.77 0.78
N PRO A 562 -6.08 -13.32 1.40
CA PRO A 562 -4.75 -12.71 1.35
C PRO A 562 -4.24 -12.61 -0.10
N LEU A 563 -3.68 -11.46 -0.46
CA LEU A 563 -3.14 -11.28 -1.81
C LEU A 563 -1.99 -12.25 -2.12
N SER A 564 -1.28 -12.76 -1.10
CA SER A 564 -0.25 -13.79 -1.24
C SER A 564 -0.80 -15.12 -1.79
N GLU A 565 -2.05 -15.47 -1.48
CA GLU A 565 -2.71 -16.68 -2.00
C GLU A 565 -2.98 -16.53 -3.50
N ILE A 566 -3.48 -15.36 -3.93
CA ILE A 566 -3.70 -15.04 -5.34
C ILE A 566 -2.37 -14.98 -6.10
N GLN A 567 -1.34 -14.38 -5.50
CA GLN A 567 0.00 -14.29 -6.09
C GLN A 567 0.64 -15.67 -6.29
N ALA A 568 0.39 -16.62 -5.38
CA ALA A 568 0.86 -17.99 -5.54
C ALA A 568 0.27 -18.68 -6.80
N LEU A 569 -0.97 -18.33 -7.20
CA LEU A 569 -1.60 -18.85 -8.42
C LEU A 569 -1.07 -18.19 -9.70
N MET A 570 -0.51 -16.98 -9.62
CA MET A 570 0.11 -16.30 -10.76
C MET A 570 1.43 -16.92 -11.23
N THR A 571 1.96 -17.91 -10.48
CA THR A 571 3.13 -18.75 -10.81
C THR A 571 4.23 -18.08 -11.67
N PRO A 572 5.10 -17.23 -11.07
CA PRO A 572 6.14 -16.50 -11.78
C PRO A 572 7.05 -17.37 -12.66
N TYR A 573 7.37 -18.59 -12.20
CA TYR A 573 8.16 -19.56 -12.96
C TYR A 573 7.53 -19.95 -14.31
N LYS A 574 6.20 -19.95 -14.41
CA LYS A 574 5.49 -20.23 -15.67
C LYS A 574 5.51 -19.04 -16.62
N ILE A 575 5.60 -17.81 -16.11
CA ILE A 575 5.70 -16.56 -16.89
C ILE A 575 7.15 -16.33 -17.35
N GLY A 576 8.13 -16.77 -16.56
CA GLY A 576 9.56 -16.65 -16.86
C GLY A 576 10.15 -15.29 -16.48
N VAL A 577 11.46 -15.17 -16.69
CA VAL A 577 12.28 -14.02 -16.25
C VAL A 577 11.77 -12.72 -16.87
N ASN A 578 11.76 -11.64 -16.08
CA ASN A 578 11.25 -10.29 -16.44
C ASN A 578 9.78 -10.22 -16.86
N GLY A 579 9.09 -11.34 -17.05
CA GLY A 579 7.64 -11.36 -17.20
C GLY A 579 6.96 -11.32 -15.84
N TYR A 580 5.78 -10.74 -15.80
CA TYR A 580 4.98 -10.64 -14.58
C TYR A 580 3.49 -10.66 -14.91
N ALA A 581 2.68 -10.93 -13.89
CA ALA A 581 1.23 -10.83 -13.96
C ALA A 581 0.74 -9.80 -12.95
N PHE A 582 -0.37 -9.17 -13.26
CA PHE A 582 -1.05 -8.23 -12.38
C PHE A 582 -2.56 -8.31 -12.58
N ILE A 583 -3.31 -7.92 -11.55
CA ILE A 583 -4.78 -7.89 -11.58
C ILE A 583 -5.26 -6.45 -11.41
N VAL A 584 -6.25 -6.09 -12.22
CA VAL A 584 -6.89 -4.78 -12.22
C VAL A 584 -8.39 -4.91 -11.92
N THR A 585 -8.93 -3.95 -11.19
CA THR A 585 -10.36 -3.83 -10.88
C THR A 585 -11.15 -3.17 -12.02
N ASN A 586 -12.48 -3.22 -11.98
CA ASN A 586 -13.39 -2.51 -12.89
C ASN A 586 -13.24 -0.96 -12.84
N ASN A 587 -12.58 -0.41 -11.82
CA ASN A 587 -12.27 1.01 -11.71
C ASN A 587 -10.88 1.37 -12.32
N GLY A 588 -10.06 0.38 -12.68
CA GLY A 588 -8.69 0.58 -13.15
C GLY A 588 -7.63 0.56 -12.04
N TYR A 589 -8.03 0.41 -10.78
CA TYR A 589 -7.11 0.28 -9.65
C TYR A 589 -6.46 -1.10 -9.64
N ILE A 590 -5.20 -1.14 -9.24
CA ILE A 590 -4.40 -2.35 -9.13
C ILE A 590 -4.78 -3.12 -7.87
N LEU A 591 -5.04 -4.42 -8.03
CA LEU A 591 -5.15 -5.35 -6.91
C LEU A 591 -3.76 -5.89 -6.53
N ILE A 592 -3.01 -6.41 -7.50
CA ILE A 592 -1.66 -6.97 -7.32
C ILE A 592 -0.80 -6.51 -8.48
N HIS A 593 0.38 -5.96 -8.20
CA HIS A 593 1.41 -5.65 -9.20
C HIS A 593 2.80 -5.66 -8.52
N PRO A 594 3.87 -6.16 -9.17
CA PRO A 594 5.22 -6.19 -8.58
C PRO A 594 5.74 -4.82 -8.09
N ASP A 595 5.46 -3.77 -8.85
CA ASP A 595 5.88 -2.38 -8.54
C ASP A 595 4.86 -1.58 -7.70
N LEU A 596 3.82 -2.24 -7.15
CA LEU A 596 2.90 -1.57 -6.20
C LEU A 596 3.60 -1.38 -4.85
N ARG A 597 3.74 -0.13 -4.40
CA ARG A 597 4.41 0.24 -3.14
C ARG A 597 3.44 0.91 -2.17
N PRO A 598 2.64 0.15 -1.41
CA PRO A 598 1.58 0.68 -0.55
C PRO A 598 2.08 1.22 0.80
N VAL A 599 3.31 0.85 1.19
CA VAL A 599 3.92 1.24 2.47
C VAL A 599 5.06 2.24 2.22
N PHE A 600 5.15 3.28 3.04
CA PHE A 600 6.24 4.24 3.07
C PHE A 600 6.81 4.32 4.49
N GLN A 601 8.09 4.00 4.67
CA GLN A 601 8.76 3.99 5.98
C GLN A 601 7.98 3.24 7.07
N GLN A 602 7.44 2.05 6.74
CA GLN A 602 6.59 1.21 7.59
C GLN A 602 5.21 1.80 7.96
N ILE A 603 4.78 2.89 7.33
CA ILE A 603 3.45 3.48 7.48
C ILE A 603 2.68 3.30 6.17
N LEU A 604 1.40 2.92 6.24
CA LEU A 604 0.55 2.84 5.04
C LEU A 604 0.40 4.22 4.38
N LYS A 605 0.58 4.27 3.06
CA LYS A 605 0.35 5.50 2.30
C LYS A 605 -1.15 5.83 2.31
N PRO A 606 -1.56 7.11 2.43
CA PRO A 606 -2.98 7.46 2.52
C PRO A 606 -3.88 6.99 1.35
N SER A 607 -3.34 6.89 0.14
CA SER A 607 -4.08 6.56 -1.09
C SER A 607 -3.66 5.21 -1.71
N TYR A 608 -3.13 4.29 -0.90
CA TYR A 608 -2.53 3.03 -1.36
C TYR A 608 -3.48 2.12 -2.17
N ASN A 609 -4.78 2.18 -1.90
CA ASN A 609 -5.81 1.36 -2.54
C ASN A 609 -6.42 1.97 -3.82
N SER A 610 -5.96 3.17 -4.19
CA SER A 610 -6.45 3.94 -5.36
C SER A 610 -5.34 4.19 -6.40
N VAL A 611 -4.31 3.35 -6.39
CA VAL A 611 -3.22 3.37 -7.37
C VAL A 611 -3.67 2.71 -8.66
N ASP A 612 -3.50 3.40 -9.76
CA ASP A 612 -3.99 2.97 -11.06
C ASP A 612 -2.95 2.19 -11.87
N MET A 613 -3.40 1.27 -12.73
CA MET A 613 -2.54 0.59 -13.71
C MET A 613 -1.67 1.56 -14.52
N ILE A 614 -2.24 2.68 -14.99
CA ILE A 614 -1.51 3.61 -15.85
C ILE A 614 -0.45 4.43 -15.09
N GLU A 615 -0.54 4.48 -13.76
CA GLU A 615 0.44 5.14 -12.88
C GLU A 615 1.65 4.24 -12.60
N VAL A 616 1.54 2.94 -12.88
CA VAL A 616 2.60 1.96 -12.60
C VAL A 616 3.23 1.43 -13.89
N GLU A 617 2.42 1.17 -14.92
CA GLU A 617 2.89 0.76 -16.23
C GLU A 617 3.46 1.96 -17.01
N LEU A 618 4.78 2.16 -16.91
CA LEU A 618 5.47 3.28 -17.55
C LEU A 618 5.69 3.00 -19.04
N PHE A 619 4.87 3.62 -19.89
CA PHE A 619 5.04 3.59 -21.34
C PHE A 619 6.29 4.37 -21.78
N ASP A 620 6.98 3.92 -22.84
CA ASP A 620 8.19 4.59 -23.38
C ASP A 620 7.85 5.83 -24.22
N ASP A 621 7.13 6.78 -23.60
CA ASP A 621 6.84 8.11 -24.13
C ASP A 621 7.47 9.15 -23.18
N ASP A 622 8.23 10.11 -23.72
CA ASP A 622 8.80 11.24 -22.96
C ASP A 622 7.78 12.41 -22.84
N ARG A 623 6.51 12.07 -22.59
CA ARG A 623 5.42 13.04 -22.40
C ARG A 623 5.46 13.67 -21.00
N SER A 624 4.86 14.85 -20.87
CA SER A 624 4.68 15.50 -19.58
C SER A 624 3.91 14.62 -18.58
N PRO A 625 4.14 14.81 -17.27
CA PRO A 625 3.42 14.08 -16.23
C PRO A 625 1.91 14.13 -16.40
N ARG A 626 1.23 13.01 -16.10
CA ARG A 626 -0.23 12.83 -16.18
C ARG A 626 -0.83 12.99 -17.58
N ASN A 627 -0.04 13.19 -18.64
CA ASN A 627 -0.48 13.16 -20.03
C ASN A 627 -0.23 11.77 -20.64
N PHE A 628 -1.15 10.85 -20.38
CA PHE A 628 -1.01 9.45 -20.77
C PHE A 628 -1.19 9.22 -22.28
N SER A 629 -0.49 8.22 -22.82
CA SER A 629 -0.59 7.87 -24.24
C SER A 629 -1.98 7.27 -24.55
N LYS A 630 -2.50 7.58 -25.74
CA LYS A 630 -3.79 7.03 -26.20
C LYS A 630 -3.79 5.50 -26.25
N GLU A 631 -2.63 4.90 -26.50
CA GLU A 631 -2.47 3.45 -26.57
C GLU A 631 -2.65 2.77 -25.21
N LEU A 632 -2.11 3.38 -24.15
CA LEU A 632 -2.24 2.91 -22.77
C LEU A 632 -3.66 3.13 -22.24
N THR A 633 -4.28 4.27 -22.57
CA THR A 633 -5.69 4.53 -22.23
C THR A 633 -6.64 3.57 -22.97
N ALA A 634 -6.36 3.23 -24.23
CA ALA A 634 -7.14 2.24 -24.97
C ALA A 634 -7.02 0.84 -24.36
N LEU A 635 -5.79 0.41 -24.02
CA LEU A 635 -5.55 -0.84 -23.30
C LEU A 635 -6.33 -0.89 -21.99
N ARG A 636 -6.24 0.19 -21.19
CA ARG A 636 -6.98 0.31 -19.94
C ARG A 636 -8.48 0.11 -20.14
N LYS A 637 -9.06 0.76 -21.15
CA LYS A 637 -10.49 0.65 -21.44
C LYS A 637 -10.89 -0.80 -21.72
N GLU A 638 -10.11 -1.52 -22.52
CA GLU A 638 -10.38 -2.93 -22.85
C GLU A 638 -10.25 -3.86 -21.64
N ILE A 639 -9.26 -3.62 -20.78
CA ILE A 639 -9.07 -4.34 -19.51
C ILE A 639 -10.24 -4.11 -18.56
N ILE A 640 -10.69 -2.85 -18.42
CA ILE A 640 -11.83 -2.47 -17.57
C ILE A 640 -13.15 -3.03 -18.11
N ASP A 641 -13.31 -3.05 -19.43
CA ASP A 641 -14.47 -3.67 -20.09
C ASP A 641 -14.48 -5.20 -19.92
N GLN A 642 -13.42 -5.81 -19.39
CA GLN A 642 -13.20 -7.26 -19.20
C GLN A 642 -13.18 -8.03 -20.54
N LYS A 643 -12.68 -7.41 -21.60
CA LYS A 643 -12.48 -8.08 -22.89
C LYS A 643 -11.22 -8.94 -22.84
N THR A 644 -11.18 -10.02 -23.62
CA THR A 644 -9.96 -10.80 -23.83
C THR A 644 -9.20 -10.23 -25.02
N GLY A 645 -7.88 -10.04 -24.88
CA GLY A 645 -7.07 -9.47 -25.94
C GLY A 645 -5.57 -9.59 -25.70
N ASN A 646 -4.80 -9.18 -26.72
CA ASN A 646 -3.36 -9.11 -26.67
C ASN A 646 -2.85 -7.82 -27.34
N LYS A 647 -1.68 -7.32 -26.92
CA LYS A 647 -1.06 -6.13 -27.51
C LYS A 647 0.45 -6.10 -27.25
N LEU A 648 1.23 -5.68 -28.24
CA LEU A 648 2.66 -5.41 -28.09
C LEU A 648 2.87 -3.93 -27.78
N MET A 649 3.65 -3.62 -26.74
CA MET A 649 3.92 -2.25 -26.29
C MET A 649 5.40 -2.06 -25.95
N ASN A 650 5.89 -0.83 -26.18
CA ASN A 650 7.21 -0.40 -25.73
C ASN A 650 7.07 0.20 -24.33
N ILE A 651 7.80 -0.34 -23.37
CA ILE A 651 7.76 0.16 -22.00
C ILE A 651 9.16 0.47 -21.47
N LYS A 652 9.20 1.38 -20.50
CA LYS A 652 10.36 1.64 -19.66
C LYS A 652 10.08 1.07 -18.27
N TYR A 653 11.06 0.50 -17.63
CA TYR A 653 10.92 -0.01 -16.26
C TYR A 653 12.21 0.23 -15.49
N HIS A 654 12.08 0.34 -14.19
CA HIS A 654 13.21 0.61 -13.30
C HIS A 654 13.68 -0.67 -12.57
N MET A 655 14.91 -0.64 -12.10
CA MET A 655 15.51 -1.67 -11.24
C MET A 655 16.23 -1.01 -10.06
N GLU A 656 16.41 -1.75 -8.96
CA GLU A 656 17.05 -1.28 -7.72
C GLU A 656 16.46 0.04 -7.20
N ASP A 657 15.16 0.06 -6.89
CA ASP A 657 14.48 1.20 -6.29
C ASP A 657 14.68 2.52 -7.05
N MET A 658 14.42 2.49 -8.36
CA MET A 658 14.53 3.66 -9.25
C MET A 658 15.96 4.19 -9.47
N LYS A 659 17.00 3.35 -9.31
CA LYS A 659 18.40 3.73 -9.59
C LYS A 659 18.88 3.38 -11.00
N ARG A 660 18.32 2.34 -11.61
CA ARG A 660 18.65 1.92 -12.99
C ARG A 660 17.37 1.85 -13.82
N VAL A 661 17.52 2.04 -15.13
CA VAL A 661 16.43 1.98 -16.11
C VAL A 661 16.77 1.02 -17.23
N SER A 662 15.75 0.33 -17.74
CA SER A 662 15.81 -0.46 -18.96
C SER A 662 14.56 -0.19 -19.81
N ARG A 663 14.72 -0.31 -21.13
CA ARG A 663 13.65 -0.16 -22.12
C ARG A 663 13.49 -1.48 -22.87
N GLY A 664 12.25 -1.90 -23.06
CA GLY A 664 11.98 -3.20 -23.69
C GLY A 664 10.59 -3.29 -24.30
N LYS A 665 10.48 -4.17 -25.31
CA LYS A 665 9.19 -4.53 -25.90
C LYS A 665 8.56 -5.69 -25.15
N ARG A 666 7.29 -5.51 -24.78
CA ARG A 666 6.54 -6.51 -24.02
C ARG A 666 5.20 -6.80 -24.68
N HIS A 667 4.86 -8.09 -24.72
CA HIS A 667 3.56 -8.57 -25.12
C HIS A 667 2.67 -8.66 -23.87
N TYR A 668 1.59 -7.90 -23.87
CA TYR A 668 0.54 -7.95 -22.87
C TYR A 668 -0.59 -8.84 -23.37
N TYR A 669 -1.07 -9.72 -22.50
CA TYR A 669 -2.23 -10.57 -22.71
C TYR A 669 -3.17 -10.37 -21.52
N TRP A 670 -4.46 -10.22 -21.76
CA TRP A 670 -5.41 -10.02 -20.67
C TRP A 670 -6.72 -10.77 -20.89
N THR A 671 -7.37 -11.15 -19.80
CA THR A 671 -8.70 -11.77 -19.80
C THR A 671 -9.46 -11.39 -18.53
N GLY A 672 -10.78 -11.20 -18.68
CA GLY A 672 -11.66 -11.03 -17.52
C GLY A 672 -11.80 -12.33 -16.73
N ILE A 673 -11.86 -12.23 -15.40
CA ILE A 673 -12.17 -13.35 -14.52
C ILE A 673 -13.69 -13.37 -14.30
N SER A 674 -14.36 -14.40 -14.80
CA SER A 674 -15.83 -14.56 -14.68
C SER A 674 -16.29 -14.48 -13.21
N ASP A 675 -17.51 -13.96 -13.01
CA ASP A 675 -18.14 -13.79 -11.69
C ASP A 675 -17.35 -12.91 -10.69
N SER A 676 -16.42 -12.10 -11.19
CA SER A 676 -15.66 -11.12 -10.42
C SER A 676 -15.49 -9.79 -11.19
N PRO A 677 -15.20 -8.67 -10.50
CA PRO A 677 -14.88 -7.40 -11.15
C PRO A 677 -13.41 -7.30 -11.60
N PHE A 678 -12.67 -8.42 -11.60
CA PHE A 678 -11.23 -8.43 -11.81
C PHE A 678 -10.86 -8.87 -13.23
N THR A 679 -9.77 -8.28 -13.75
CA THR A 679 -9.14 -8.68 -15.02
C THR A 679 -7.70 -9.05 -14.75
N LEU A 680 -7.27 -10.21 -15.24
CA LEU A 680 -5.89 -10.67 -15.16
C LEU A 680 -5.13 -10.21 -16.40
N VAL A 681 -3.94 -9.66 -16.19
CA VAL A 681 -3.02 -9.24 -17.24
C VAL A 681 -1.67 -9.92 -17.03
N VAL A 682 -1.08 -10.46 -18.10
CA VAL A 682 0.26 -11.06 -18.10
C VAL A 682 1.11 -10.36 -19.15
N SER A 683 2.26 -9.87 -18.71
CA SER A 683 3.26 -9.22 -19.55
C SER A 683 4.46 -10.16 -19.75
N ILE A 684 4.81 -10.43 -21.00
CA ILE A 684 5.92 -11.32 -21.39
C ILE A 684 6.91 -10.54 -22.28
N PRO A 685 8.23 -10.61 -22.03
CA PRO A 685 9.23 -9.98 -22.89
C PRO A 685 9.29 -10.66 -24.27
N GLU A 686 9.36 -9.85 -25.35
CA GLU A 686 9.30 -10.34 -26.74
C GLU A 686 10.44 -11.32 -27.08
N ASN A 687 11.66 -11.01 -26.61
CA ASN A 687 12.89 -11.64 -27.09
C ASN A 687 13.17 -13.05 -26.50
N TYR A 688 12.88 -13.28 -25.21
CA TYR A 688 13.14 -14.54 -24.50
C TYR A 688 11.90 -15.15 -23.85
N GLY A 689 10.80 -14.41 -23.73
CA GLY A 689 9.65 -14.86 -22.95
C GLY A 689 8.74 -15.85 -23.67
N ARG A 690 8.92 -16.06 -24.99
CA ARG A 690 8.07 -16.95 -25.82
C ARG A 690 8.39 -18.43 -25.68
N HIS A 691 9.52 -18.78 -25.09
CA HIS A 691 9.95 -20.16 -24.93
C HIS A 691 10.27 -20.44 -23.47
N ARG A 692 10.09 -21.68 -23.05
CA ARG A 692 10.50 -22.15 -21.72
C ARG A 692 11.20 -23.49 -21.83
N ILE A 693 12.04 -23.77 -20.83
CA ILE A 693 12.61 -25.09 -20.65
C ILE A 693 11.63 -25.93 -19.86
N THR A 694 11.42 -27.17 -20.31
CA THR A 694 10.69 -28.18 -19.55
C THR A 694 11.51 -29.46 -19.45
N PRO A 695 11.44 -30.16 -18.31
CA PRO A 695 12.05 -31.47 -18.19
C PRO A 695 11.40 -32.44 -19.21
N PRO A 696 12.18 -33.37 -19.80
CA PRO A 696 11.62 -34.38 -20.70
C PRO A 696 10.55 -35.22 -19.99
N PRO A 697 9.46 -35.63 -20.66
CA PRO A 697 8.39 -36.43 -20.04
C PRO A 697 8.85 -37.81 -19.53
N THR A 698 10.03 -38.28 -19.95
CA THR A 698 10.66 -39.50 -19.42
C THR A 698 11.24 -39.33 -18.02
N ASP A 699 11.59 -38.09 -17.63
CA ASP A 699 12.18 -37.71 -16.35
C ASP A 699 11.09 -37.28 -15.35
N ASP A 700 10.13 -38.16 -15.09
CA ASP A 700 9.17 -37.99 -14.00
C ASP A 700 9.87 -38.29 -12.65
N ILE A 701 9.70 -37.41 -11.65
CA ILE A 701 10.31 -37.53 -10.32
C ILE A 701 10.00 -38.90 -9.70
N HIS A 702 8.76 -39.36 -9.83
CA HIS A 702 8.33 -40.63 -9.24
C HIS A 702 8.92 -41.84 -9.98
N ARG A 703 9.13 -41.72 -11.29
CA ARG A 703 9.82 -42.75 -12.07
C ARG A 703 11.31 -42.78 -11.77
N LEU A 704 11.94 -41.62 -11.60
CA LEU A 704 13.34 -41.47 -11.25
C LEU A 704 13.61 -42.11 -9.88
N SER A 705 12.81 -41.79 -8.86
CA SER A 705 12.97 -42.35 -7.51
C SER A 705 12.79 -43.88 -7.45
N LEU A 706 11.90 -44.45 -8.28
CA LEU A 706 11.68 -45.89 -8.37
C LEU A 706 12.74 -46.63 -9.20
N THR A 707 13.32 -45.98 -10.21
CA THR A 707 14.29 -46.61 -11.13
C THR A 707 15.72 -46.56 -10.58
N SER A 708 16.10 -45.47 -9.89
CA SER A 708 17.42 -45.34 -9.28
C SER A 708 17.43 -45.95 -7.87
N LYS A 709 17.75 -47.26 -7.77
CA LYS A 709 17.73 -48.03 -6.51
C LYS A 709 18.56 -47.48 -5.33
N ASN A 710 19.34 -46.40 -5.47
CA ASN A 710 20.24 -45.87 -4.43
C ASN A 710 20.38 -44.33 -4.36
N ILE A 711 19.66 -43.52 -5.16
CA ILE A 711 19.83 -42.06 -5.15
C ILE A 711 18.48 -41.40 -4.91
N SER A 712 18.27 -40.88 -3.70
CA SER A 712 17.10 -40.04 -3.39
C SER A 712 17.29 -38.65 -4.00
N ALA A 713 16.20 -37.97 -4.39
CA ALA A 713 16.27 -36.59 -4.89
C ALA A 713 16.96 -35.63 -3.91
N ARG A 714 16.90 -35.94 -2.61
CA ARG A 714 17.64 -35.27 -1.52
C ARG A 714 19.16 -35.29 -1.71
N GLN A 715 19.72 -36.35 -2.29
CA GLN A 715 21.17 -36.49 -2.46
C GLN A 715 21.74 -35.50 -3.49
N TYR A 716 20.91 -34.99 -4.40
CA TYR A 716 21.32 -33.90 -5.31
C TYR A 716 21.43 -32.54 -4.59
N LEU A 717 20.88 -32.41 -3.38
CA LEU A 717 20.76 -31.18 -2.58
C LEU A 717 21.61 -31.25 -1.28
N SER A 718 22.83 -31.78 -1.34
CA SER A 718 23.65 -32.02 -0.14
C SER A 718 24.45 -30.81 0.38
N ASN A 719 24.85 -29.87 -0.50
CA ASN A 719 25.78 -28.77 -0.18
C ASN A 719 25.11 -27.41 -0.45
N LYS A 720 25.48 -26.37 0.32
CA LYS A 720 25.14 -24.92 0.18
C LYS A 720 24.17 -24.59 -0.99
N TRP A 721 22.86 -24.68 -0.69
CA TRP A 721 21.77 -24.37 -1.63
C TRP A 721 20.63 -23.64 -0.91
N SER A 722 19.81 -22.94 -1.69
CA SER A 722 18.60 -22.25 -1.23
C SER A 722 17.54 -22.34 -2.33
N VAL A 723 16.28 -22.19 -1.94
CA VAL A 723 15.14 -22.10 -2.88
C VAL A 723 14.39 -20.80 -2.72
N HIS A 724 13.60 -20.46 -3.74
CA HIS A 724 12.78 -19.26 -3.71
C HIS A 724 11.78 -19.31 -2.52
N PRO A 725 11.79 -18.32 -1.61
CA PRO A 725 11.02 -18.38 -0.37
C PRO A 725 9.52 -18.16 -0.60
N ASP A 726 9.15 -17.33 -1.59
CA ASP A 726 7.75 -17.00 -1.86
C ASP A 726 7.02 -18.03 -2.77
N TRP A 727 7.73 -19.02 -3.33
CA TRP A 727 7.14 -19.97 -4.27
C TRP A 727 6.59 -21.21 -3.54
N LEU A 728 5.38 -21.61 -3.92
CA LEU A 728 4.67 -22.73 -3.30
C LEU A 728 5.00 -24.06 -4.02
N TYR A 729 6.07 -24.73 -3.62
CA TYR A 729 6.42 -26.06 -4.14
C TYR A 729 5.44 -27.14 -3.65
N CYS A 730 5.38 -27.30 -2.33
CA CYS A 730 4.43 -28.14 -1.61
C CYS A 730 4.21 -27.54 -0.23
N ARG A 731 2.98 -27.61 0.29
CA ARG A 731 2.65 -27.12 1.64
C ARG A 731 1.80 -28.10 2.40
N HIS A 732 2.14 -28.29 3.68
CA HIS A 732 1.34 -29.06 4.63
C HIS A 732 0.40 -28.12 5.40
N TYR A 733 -0.88 -28.50 5.55
CA TYR A 733 -1.84 -27.63 6.25
C TYR A 733 -1.66 -27.60 7.78
N GLU A 734 -1.34 -28.75 8.39
CA GLU A 734 -1.20 -28.85 9.86
C GLU A 734 0.23 -28.65 10.39
N ARG A 735 1.26 -28.95 9.58
CA ARG A 735 2.66 -28.92 10.02
C ARG A 735 3.35 -27.69 9.49
N THR A 736 4.07 -27.02 10.38
CA THR A 736 4.82 -25.81 10.08
C THR A 736 6.31 -26.11 10.12
N PHE A 737 7.05 -25.60 9.15
CA PHE A 737 8.50 -25.81 9.04
C PHE A 737 9.23 -24.50 9.36
N SER A 738 10.46 -24.62 9.87
CA SER A 738 11.30 -23.46 10.20
C SER A 738 11.85 -22.74 8.97
N SER A 739 11.99 -23.44 7.84
CA SER A 739 12.42 -22.85 6.57
C SER A 739 11.77 -23.55 5.36
N PRO A 740 11.64 -22.87 4.20
CA PRO A 740 11.13 -23.47 2.97
C PRO A 740 11.93 -24.70 2.51
N GLU A 741 13.24 -24.69 2.77
CA GLU A 741 14.13 -25.82 2.45
C GLU A 741 13.79 -27.07 3.26
N ALA A 742 13.46 -26.91 4.54
CA ALA A 742 13.07 -28.01 5.41
C ALA A 742 11.73 -28.63 4.98
N GLU A 743 10.76 -27.78 4.57
CA GLU A 743 9.49 -28.23 4.01
C GLU A 743 9.69 -29.00 2.70
N LEU A 744 10.52 -28.48 1.80
CA LEU A 744 10.84 -29.14 0.54
C LEU A 744 11.47 -30.52 0.77
N LEU A 745 12.47 -30.62 1.67
CA LEU A 745 13.12 -31.89 2.00
C LEU A 745 12.13 -32.92 2.53
N TYR A 746 11.18 -32.49 3.37
CA TYR A 746 10.12 -33.35 3.88
C TYR A 746 9.25 -33.95 2.76
N PHE A 747 8.86 -33.14 1.77
CA PHE A 747 8.05 -33.62 0.66
C PHE A 747 8.85 -34.48 -0.34
N LEU A 748 10.12 -34.15 -0.59
CA LEU A 748 10.99 -34.97 -1.45
C LEU A 748 11.18 -36.39 -0.90
N GLU A 749 11.25 -36.57 0.43
CA GLU A 749 11.29 -37.89 1.05
C GLU A 749 9.99 -38.68 0.91
N ARG A 750 8.84 -37.99 0.91
CA ARG A 750 7.52 -38.63 0.73
C ARG A 750 7.27 -39.04 -0.73
N VAL A 751 7.63 -38.19 -1.68
CA VAL A 751 7.51 -38.47 -3.13
C VAL A 751 8.35 -39.70 -3.53
N ALA A 752 9.44 -39.96 -2.82
CA ALA A 752 10.28 -41.14 -3.04
C ALA A 752 9.66 -42.46 -2.55
N ARG A 753 8.60 -42.44 -1.72
CA ARG A 753 7.99 -43.66 -1.16
C ARG A 753 7.02 -44.31 -2.16
N PRO A 754 7.01 -45.66 -2.27
CA PRO A 754 6.05 -46.35 -3.11
C PRO A 754 4.61 -46.11 -2.62
N GLY A 755 3.71 -45.74 -3.54
CA GLY A 755 2.30 -45.46 -3.24
C GLY A 755 1.91 -43.97 -3.17
N TRP A 756 2.85 -43.06 -3.42
CA TRP A 756 2.57 -41.63 -3.55
C TRP A 756 1.58 -41.32 -4.68
N ARG A 757 0.65 -40.40 -4.44
CA ARG A 757 -0.27 -39.85 -5.44
C ARG A 757 -0.29 -38.33 -5.33
N TRP A 758 -0.18 -37.65 -6.46
CA TRP A 758 -0.31 -36.20 -6.49
C TRP A 758 -1.73 -35.77 -6.11
N PRO A 759 -1.88 -34.77 -5.24
CA PRO A 759 -3.18 -34.30 -4.83
C PRO A 759 -3.93 -33.72 -6.03
N ALA A 760 -5.19 -34.12 -6.21
CA ALA A 760 -6.06 -33.52 -7.22
C ALA A 760 -6.38 -32.07 -6.81
N LYS A 761 -6.44 -31.14 -7.78
CA LYS A 761 -6.91 -29.77 -7.54
C LYS A 761 -8.29 -29.82 -6.85
N PRO A 762 -8.51 -29.07 -5.75
CA PRO A 762 -9.80 -29.04 -5.09
C PRO A 762 -10.87 -28.56 -6.07
N ARG A 763 -11.97 -29.30 -6.18
CA ARG A 763 -13.15 -28.89 -6.94
C ARG A 763 -14.21 -28.36 -5.98
N PRO A 764 -15.00 -27.35 -6.36
CA PRO A 764 -16.15 -26.94 -5.58
C PRO A 764 -17.06 -28.15 -5.28
N PRO A 765 -17.58 -28.29 -4.05
CA PRO A 765 -18.65 -29.25 -3.79
C PRO A 765 -19.84 -28.89 -4.69
N GLU A 766 -20.33 -29.83 -5.50
CA GLU A 766 -21.56 -29.62 -6.27
C GLU A 766 -22.72 -29.35 -5.30
N HIS A 767 -23.41 -28.23 -5.47
CA HIS A 767 -24.63 -27.94 -4.75
C HIS A 767 -25.65 -29.04 -5.02
N HIS A 768 -26.09 -29.75 -3.97
CA HIS A 768 -27.28 -30.59 -4.04
C HIS A 768 -28.48 -29.70 -4.40
N LYS A 769 -28.81 -29.63 -5.69
CA LYS A 769 -30.11 -29.15 -6.15
C LYS A 769 -31.16 -30.08 -5.55
N ASN A 770 -31.95 -29.56 -4.62
CA ASN A 770 -33.20 -30.18 -4.17
C ASN A 770 -34.05 -30.56 -5.38
N LYS A 771 -34.10 -31.86 -5.72
CA LYS A 771 -35.19 -32.40 -6.52
C LYS A 771 -36.36 -32.64 -5.58
N GLY A 772 -37.38 -31.81 -5.73
CA GLY A 772 -38.65 -31.95 -5.04
C GLY A 772 -39.43 -33.19 -5.48
N HIS A 773 -40.24 -33.66 -4.53
CA HIS A 773 -41.48 -34.43 -4.66
C HIS A 773 -41.48 -35.72 -5.50
N GLU A 774 -41.54 -36.86 -4.81
CA GLU A 774 -42.56 -37.89 -5.07
C GLU A 774 -42.78 -38.77 -3.83
N ARG A 775 -43.96 -39.40 -3.80
CA ARG A 775 -44.77 -39.74 -2.61
C ARG A 775 -44.35 -41.02 -1.85
N HIS A 776 -44.80 -41.05 -0.59
CA HIS A 776 -44.88 -42.18 0.34
C HIS A 776 -45.16 -43.56 -0.28
N SER A 777 -44.50 -44.59 0.27
CA SER A 777 -45.21 -45.79 0.73
C SER A 777 -44.43 -46.47 1.87
N GLU A 778 -45.18 -46.88 2.90
CA GLU A 778 -44.74 -47.54 4.13
C GLU A 778 -44.08 -48.90 3.88
N GLY A 779 -43.15 -49.28 4.75
CA GLY A 779 -42.55 -50.62 4.77
C GLY A 779 -41.58 -50.80 5.94
N THR A 780 -42.01 -51.62 6.89
CA THR A 780 -41.44 -51.89 8.22
C THR A 780 -40.12 -52.65 8.18
N GLU A 781 -39.19 -52.20 9.03
CA GLU A 781 -38.16 -52.95 9.76
C GLU A 781 -37.13 -53.88 9.06
N ALA A 782 -35.87 -53.50 9.33
CA ALA A 782 -34.76 -54.33 9.82
C ALA A 782 -33.71 -54.85 8.82
N ARG A 783 -32.46 -54.51 9.20
CA ARG A 783 -31.15 -55.03 8.77
C ARG A 783 -30.56 -54.43 7.49
N GLU A 784 -29.74 -53.40 7.68
CA GLU A 784 -28.31 -53.47 7.32
C GLU A 784 -27.56 -52.29 7.96
N ARG A 785 -26.83 -52.59 9.05
CA ARG A 785 -25.76 -51.75 9.57
C ARG A 785 -24.51 -51.98 8.71
N ASN A 786 -23.74 -50.90 8.53
CA ASN A 786 -22.35 -50.85 8.06
C ASN A 786 -22.12 -50.76 6.53
N LYS A 787 -22.45 -49.61 5.95
CA LYS A 787 -21.55 -48.95 4.98
C LYS A 787 -21.44 -47.48 5.34
N SER A 788 -20.36 -47.12 6.02
CA SER A 788 -19.86 -45.74 6.00
C SER A 788 -19.74 -45.29 4.55
N PRO A 789 -20.14 -44.06 4.18
CA PRO A 789 -19.72 -43.52 2.91
C PRO A 789 -18.20 -43.45 2.96
N ASN A 790 -17.53 -44.10 2.00
CA ASN A 790 -16.09 -43.98 1.81
C ASN A 790 -15.76 -42.51 1.51
N ILE A 791 -15.52 -41.74 2.57
CA ILE A 791 -14.87 -40.44 2.51
C ILE A 791 -13.47 -40.75 1.95
N ALA A 792 -13.23 -40.34 0.71
CA ALA A 792 -11.90 -40.41 0.12
C ALA A 792 -10.91 -39.73 1.10
N PRO A 793 -9.75 -40.34 1.38
CA PRO A 793 -8.79 -39.76 2.31
C PRO A 793 -8.43 -38.34 1.85
N ARG A 794 -8.66 -37.36 2.75
CA ARG A 794 -8.32 -35.96 2.55
C ARG A 794 -6.86 -35.85 2.12
N ASN A 795 -6.57 -35.11 1.07
CA ASN A 795 -5.19 -34.75 0.77
C ASN A 795 -4.77 -33.68 1.79
N GLU A 796 -3.98 -34.07 2.79
CA GLU A 796 -3.45 -33.24 3.88
C GLU A 796 -2.47 -32.13 3.41
N TYR A 797 -2.24 -32.01 2.09
CA TYR A 797 -1.20 -31.19 1.49
C TYR A 797 -1.56 -30.74 0.07
N TYR A 798 -1.05 -29.57 -0.31
CA TYR A 798 -1.11 -29.02 -1.66
C TYR A 798 0.29 -29.01 -2.29
N CYS A 799 0.41 -29.36 -3.57
CA CYS A 799 1.69 -29.41 -4.28
C CYS A 799 1.56 -28.97 -5.73
N ASP A 800 2.47 -28.12 -6.22
CA ASP A 800 2.64 -27.87 -7.66
C ASP A 800 3.58 -28.91 -8.27
N HIS A 801 2.99 -29.89 -8.93
CA HIS A 801 3.70 -30.96 -9.63
C HIS A 801 4.73 -30.43 -10.64
N GLY A 802 4.37 -29.41 -11.42
CA GLY A 802 5.23 -28.92 -12.51
C GLY A 802 6.49 -28.22 -11.98
N LEU A 803 6.32 -27.40 -10.93
CA LEU A 803 7.43 -26.72 -10.29
C LEU A 803 8.36 -27.70 -9.57
N MET A 804 7.80 -28.67 -8.84
CA MET A 804 8.58 -29.69 -8.15
C MET A 804 9.40 -30.52 -9.15
N GLN A 805 8.81 -30.87 -10.30
CA GLN A 805 9.49 -31.63 -11.35
C GLN A 805 10.65 -30.83 -11.97
N ALA A 806 10.43 -29.55 -12.27
CA ALA A 806 11.48 -28.66 -12.77
C ALA A 806 12.64 -28.54 -11.76
N LEU A 807 12.33 -28.39 -10.47
CA LEU A 807 13.35 -28.27 -9.41
C LEU A 807 14.23 -29.51 -9.29
N VAL A 808 13.63 -30.71 -9.29
CA VAL A 808 14.40 -31.96 -9.18
C VAL A 808 15.27 -32.18 -10.43
N TYR A 809 14.76 -31.83 -11.60
CA TYR A 809 15.52 -31.88 -12.85
C TYR A 809 16.73 -30.93 -12.83
N ASP A 810 16.51 -29.67 -12.42
CA ASP A 810 17.57 -28.68 -12.29
C ASP A 810 18.61 -29.09 -11.24
N ALA A 811 18.16 -29.65 -10.09
CA ALA A 811 19.04 -30.13 -9.04
C ALA A 811 19.92 -31.31 -9.50
N ARG A 812 19.39 -32.22 -10.31
CA ARG A 812 20.15 -33.34 -10.91
C ARG A 812 21.21 -32.81 -11.89
N ASN A 813 20.81 -31.91 -12.78
CA ASN A 813 21.70 -31.40 -13.83
C ASN A 813 22.81 -30.50 -13.27
N THR A 814 22.58 -29.85 -12.13
CA THR A 814 23.55 -28.96 -11.47
C THR A 814 24.32 -29.65 -10.33
N ALA A 815 24.13 -30.96 -10.13
CA ALA A 815 24.77 -31.72 -9.05
C ALA A 815 26.32 -31.65 -9.08
N TRP A 816 26.91 -31.57 -10.28
CA TRP A 816 28.36 -31.46 -10.45
C TRP A 816 28.94 -30.17 -9.84
N PHE A 817 28.13 -29.10 -9.72
CA PHE A 817 28.54 -27.83 -9.13
C PHE A 817 28.95 -27.97 -7.66
N ASN A 818 28.58 -29.06 -6.98
CA ASN A 818 29.00 -29.31 -5.60
C ASN A 818 30.48 -29.73 -5.47
N LYS A 819 31.11 -30.18 -6.56
CA LYS A 819 32.54 -30.55 -6.57
C LYS A 819 33.38 -29.27 -6.51
N SER A 820 34.43 -29.28 -5.68
CA SER A 820 35.30 -28.10 -5.54
C SER A 820 36.00 -27.81 -6.87
N ILE A 821 36.24 -26.53 -7.17
CA ILE A 821 36.97 -26.12 -8.38
C ILE A 821 38.36 -26.80 -8.43
N SER A 822 38.99 -27.00 -7.27
CA SER A 822 40.27 -27.70 -7.11
C SER A 822 40.23 -29.19 -7.41
N ASP A 823 39.11 -29.88 -7.19
CA ASP A 823 38.98 -31.32 -7.50
C ASP A 823 38.69 -31.58 -8.98
N SER A 824 38.14 -30.59 -9.69
CA SER A 824 37.85 -30.66 -11.12
C SER A 824 39.00 -30.21 -12.03
N ALA A 825 39.92 -29.38 -11.52
CA ALA A 825 41.01 -28.80 -12.30
C ALA A 825 42.33 -29.50 -12.01
N SER A 826 42.85 -30.24 -12.99
CA SER A 826 44.23 -30.75 -13.01
C SER A 826 45.27 -29.65 -13.35
N ASP A 827 44.96 -28.37 -13.11
CA ASP A 827 45.73 -27.22 -13.60
C ASP A 827 46.27 -26.38 -12.43
N ASP A 828 47.60 -26.33 -12.28
CA ASP A 828 48.32 -25.47 -11.30
C ASP A 828 47.91 -23.98 -11.39
N LYS A 829 47.43 -23.55 -12.56
CA LYS A 829 46.88 -22.22 -12.82
C LYS A 829 45.66 -21.90 -11.95
N ALA A 830 44.83 -22.89 -11.62
CA ALA A 830 43.62 -22.70 -10.82
C ALA A 830 43.94 -22.18 -9.41
N ALA A 831 44.98 -22.75 -8.79
CA ALA A 831 45.44 -22.36 -7.47
C ALA A 831 46.06 -20.95 -7.49
N GLU A 832 46.86 -20.63 -8.52
CA GLU A 832 47.45 -19.31 -8.72
C GLU A 832 46.36 -18.22 -8.89
N PHE A 833 45.34 -18.47 -9.70
CA PHE A 833 44.24 -17.53 -9.91
C PHE A 833 43.41 -17.31 -8.63
N ILE A 834 43.04 -18.36 -7.91
CA ILE A 834 42.28 -18.23 -6.65
C ILE A 834 43.09 -17.48 -5.59
N GLN A 835 44.40 -17.75 -5.50
CA GLN A 835 45.30 -17.06 -4.57
C GLN A 835 45.42 -15.55 -4.89
N ARG A 836 45.37 -15.17 -6.17
CA ARG A 836 45.48 -13.78 -6.62
C ARG A 836 44.26 -12.91 -6.27
N PHE A 837 43.05 -13.48 -6.33
CA PHE A 837 41.80 -12.74 -6.06
C PHE A 837 41.29 -12.87 -4.62
N GLY A 838 41.80 -13.83 -3.85
CA GLY A 838 41.44 -14.02 -2.45
C GLY A 838 40.07 -14.65 -2.28
N TYR A 839 39.16 -14.00 -1.55
CA TYR A 839 37.83 -14.53 -1.25
C TYR A 839 36.85 -14.26 -2.39
N ILE A 840 36.35 -15.33 -3.01
CA ILE A 840 35.37 -15.32 -4.11
C ILE A 840 34.18 -16.20 -3.74
N VAL A 841 32.98 -15.73 -4.05
CA VAL A 841 31.75 -16.52 -4.00
C VAL A 841 31.28 -16.78 -5.41
N ALA A 842 31.38 -18.02 -5.91
CA ALA A 842 30.81 -18.43 -7.19
C ALA A 842 29.38 -18.94 -6.97
N PHE A 843 28.42 -18.53 -7.79
CA PHE A 843 27.03 -18.91 -7.63
C PHE A 843 26.36 -19.27 -8.96
N LEU A 844 25.31 -20.08 -8.85
CA LEU A 844 24.49 -20.55 -9.96
C LEU A 844 23.04 -20.50 -9.52
N ALA A 845 22.17 -19.86 -10.31
CA ALA A 845 20.74 -19.90 -10.11
C ALA A 845 20.00 -20.38 -11.36
N THR A 846 18.99 -21.22 -11.17
CA THR A 846 18.19 -21.79 -12.26
C THR A 846 16.77 -21.21 -12.29
N HIS A 847 16.07 -21.45 -13.41
CA HIS A 847 14.69 -20.99 -13.60
C HIS A 847 13.68 -21.62 -12.62
N SER A 848 13.98 -22.76 -12.00
CA SER A 848 13.12 -23.43 -11.02
C SER A 848 13.20 -22.83 -9.60
N GLY A 849 13.95 -21.75 -9.41
CA GLY A 849 14.14 -21.10 -8.12
C GLY A 849 15.27 -21.71 -7.27
N LEU A 850 16.11 -22.58 -7.84
CA LEU A 850 17.27 -23.16 -7.14
C LEU A 850 18.48 -22.25 -7.25
N THR A 851 19.08 -21.89 -6.11
CA THR A 851 20.35 -21.15 -6.05
C THR A 851 21.40 -21.99 -5.32
N ARG A 852 22.60 -22.11 -5.89
CA ARG A 852 23.77 -22.80 -5.33
C ARG A 852 24.94 -21.86 -5.26
N TRP A 853 25.79 -22.01 -4.25
CA TRP A 853 27.02 -21.22 -4.14
C TRP A 853 28.20 -22.01 -3.58
N GLN A 854 29.39 -21.58 -3.97
CA GLN A 854 30.67 -22.08 -3.50
C GLN A 854 31.55 -20.90 -3.08
N THR A 855 32.30 -21.09 -2.00
CA THR A 855 33.22 -20.09 -1.45
C THR A 855 34.65 -20.56 -1.67
N HIS A 856 35.49 -19.71 -2.27
CA HIS A 856 36.90 -19.98 -2.54
C HIS A 856 37.77 -18.91 -1.87
N PRO A 857 38.72 -19.27 -0.99
CA PRO A 857 38.90 -20.58 -0.36
C PRO A 857 37.69 -20.95 0.55
N SER A 858 37.48 -22.24 0.79
CA SER A 858 36.39 -22.69 1.68
C SER A 858 36.67 -22.24 3.11
N ARG A 859 35.95 -21.21 3.57
CA ARG A 859 35.95 -20.78 4.98
C ARG A 859 34.69 -21.29 5.65
N ASP A 860 34.85 -21.95 6.80
CA ASP A 860 33.76 -22.56 7.56
C ASP A 860 33.09 -21.59 8.54
N TYR A 861 33.72 -20.44 8.85
CA TYR A 861 33.17 -19.43 9.76
C TYR A 861 33.49 -18.02 9.25
N ASP A 862 32.48 -17.32 8.73
CA ASP A 862 32.45 -15.86 8.59
C ASP A 862 31.14 -15.40 9.28
N ASP A 863 31.18 -14.33 10.07
CA ASP A 863 30.01 -13.71 10.71
C ASP A 863 29.02 -13.06 9.70
N LYS A 864 29.29 -13.20 8.40
CA LYS A 864 28.44 -12.67 7.32
C LYS A 864 27.34 -13.67 6.95
N PRO A 865 26.12 -13.19 6.64
CA PRO A 865 25.06 -14.07 6.15
C PRO A 865 25.50 -14.78 4.87
N GLU A 866 25.22 -16.08 4.78
CA GLU A 866 25.53 -16.88 3.61
C GLU A 866 24.85 -16.31 2.35
N PHE A 867 25.51 -16.41 1.19
CA PHE A 867 25.02 -15.83 -0.07
C PHE A 867 23.57 -16.21 -0.39
N GLY A 868 23.19 -17.48 -0.24
CA GLY A 868 21.82 -17.93 -0.51
C GLY A 868 20.77 -17.40 0.45
N LYS A 869 21.16 -16.99 1.67
CA LYS A 869 20.25 -16.31 2.61
C LYS A 869 20.09 -14.83 2.27
N GLN A 870 21.13 -14.21 1.69
CA GLN A 870 21.08 -12.83 1.24
C GLN A 870 20.31 -12.67 -0.08
N TRP A 871 20.47 -13.61 -1.02
CA TRP A 871 19.88 -13.57 -2.37
C TRP A 871 19.09 -14.85 -2.75
N PRO A 872 18.00 -15.18 -2.03
CA PRO A 872 17.29 -16.44 -2.23
C PRO A 872 16.33 -16.43 -3.45
N ARG A 873 16.01 -15.28 -4.06
CA ARG A 873 14.88 -15.15 -5.00
C ARG A 873 15.18 -15.48 -6.46
N ALA A 874 16.33 -16.09 -6.76
CA ALA A 874 16.71 -16.60 -8.08
C ALA A 874 16.33 -15.66 -9.26
N ILE A 875 15.26 -15.97 -10.02
CA ILE A 875 14.85 -15.21 -11.22
C ILE A 875 14.39 -13.78 -10.94
N ASP A 876 13.93 -13.49 -9.72
CA ASP A 876 13.45 -12.18 -9.32
C ASP A 876 14.59 -11.25 -8.88
N GLU A 877 15.80 -11.80 -8.68
CA GLU A 877 16.97 -11.02 -8.31
C GLU A 877 17.46 -10.12 -9.46
N VAL A 878 17.91 -8.91 -9.12
CA VAL A 878 18.30 -7.90 -10.10
C VAL A 878 19.44 -8.39 -11.00
N TRP A 879 20.46 -9.04 -10.44
CA TRP A 879 21.59 -9.55 -11.22
C TRP A 879 21.16 -10.63 -12.21
N TYR A 880 20.14 -11.45 -11.88
CA TYR A 880 19.59 -12.45 -12.79
C TYR A 880 18.90 -11.77 -13.96
N ARG A 881 17.99 -10.84 -13.65
CA ARG A 881 17.21 -10.07 -14.63
C ARG A 881 18.11 -9.29 -15.60
N ARG A 882 19.15 -8.63 -15.08
CA ARG A 882 20.14 -7.89 -15.87
C ARG A 882 20.99 -8.78 -16.76
N ALA A 883 21.45 -9.93 -16.25
CA ALA A 883 22.24 -10.87 -17.04
C ALA A 883 21.47 -11.40 -18.26
N VAL A 884 20.18 -11.69 -18.09
CA VAL A 884 19.31 -12.14 -19.18
C VAL A 884 19.08 -11.04 -20.21
N GLU A 885 18.88 -9.78 -19.79
CA GLU A 885 18.76 -8.65 -20.71
C GLU A 885 20.05 -8.38 -21.48
N GLN A 886 21.19 -8.40 -20.79
CA GLN A 886 22.49 -8.14 -21.40
C GLN A 886 22.87 -9.19 -22.45
N HIS A 887 22.45 -10.45 -22.29
CA HIS A 887 22.71 -11.51 -23.29
C HIS A 887 22.15 -11.18 -24.69
N TYR A 888 21.09 -10.37 -24.76
CA TYR A 888 20.53 -9.92 -26.04
C TYR A 888 21.29 -8.77 -26.68
N VAL A 889 22.08 -8.04 -25.88
CA VAL A 889 22.99 -7.01 -26.37
C VAL A 889 24.27 -7.68 -26.88
N ASP A 890 24.94 -8.44 -26.01
CA ASP A 890 26.12 -9.23 -26.35
C ASP A 890 26.05 -10.59 -25.61
N PRO A 891 25.91 -11.71 -26.34
CA PRO A 891 25.75 -13.03 -25.75
C PRO A 891 26.97 -13.53 -24.98
N LEU A 892 28.15 -12.93 -25.18
CA LEU A 892 29.38 -13.29 -24.47
C LEU A 892 29.64 -12.41 -23.25
N SER A 893 28.93 -11.28 -23.12
CA SER A 893 29.24 -10.29 -22.11
C SER A 893 28.83 -10.68 -20.68
N PHE A 894 29.63 -10.27 -19.71
CA PHE A 894 29.31 -10.33 -18.28
C PHE A 894 28.77 -8.99 -17.79
N VAL A 895 27.78 -9.04 -16.90
CA VAL A 895 27.25 -7.85 -16.22
C VAL A 895 27.97 -7.69 -14.89
N TYR A 896 28.77 -6.64 -14.78
CA TYR A 896 29.42 -6.18 -13.56
C TYR A 896 28.59 -5.08 -12.90
N SER A 897 28.33 -5.23 -11.60
CA SER A 897 27.61 -4.24 -10.82
C SER A 897 28.10 -4.18 -9.38
N VAL A 898 28.16 -2.97 -8.83
CA VAL A 898 28.34 -2.72 -7.40
C VAL A 898 26.96 -2.69 -6.75
N ASP A 899 26.87 -3.22 -5.53
CA ASP A 899 25.66 -3.13 -4.72
C ASP A 899 25.38 -1.67 -4.33
N LEU A 900 24.27 -1.13 -4.83
CA LEU A 900 23.81 0.23 -4.52
C LEU A 900 22.76 0.24 -3.40
N SER A 901 22.39 -0.91 -2.84
CA SER A 901 21.27 -1.06 -1.89
C SER A 901 21.52 -0.44 -0.52
N THR A 902 22.77 -0.20 -0.13
CA THR A 902 23.08 0.47 1.13
C THR A 902 22.70 1.94 1.06
N GLU A 903 21.75 2.40 1.88
CA GLU A 903 21.33 3.81 2.02
C GLU A 903 22.46 4.77 2.48
N LYS A 904 23.69 4.25 2.66
CA LYS A 904 24.87 5.01 3.05
C LYS A 904 25.70 5.35 1.83
N PHE A 905 25.65 6.61 1.43
CA PHE A 905 26.61 7.21 0.53
C PHE A 905 27.51 8.16 1.34
N PRO A 906 28.85 8.06 1.24
CA PRO A 906 29.63 7.18 0.36
C PRO A 906 29.66 5.72 0.85
N LEU A 907 29.72 4.77 -0.10
CA LEU A 907 29.89 3.35 0.18
C LEU A 907 31.20 3.10 0.94
N ASN A 908 31.18 2.25 1.97
CA ASN A 908 32.41 1.81 2.60
C ASN A 908 33.12 0.79 1.69
N VAL A 909 34.05 1.30 0.86
CA VAL A 909 34.74 0.55 -0.19
C VAL A 909 35.48 -0.68 0.33
N SER A 910 36.01 -0.63 1.56
CA SER A 910 36.67 -1.79 2.22
C SER A 910 35.76 -3.00 2.42
N SER A 911 34.44 -2.76 2.46
CA SER A 911 33.40 -3.79 2.62
C SER A 911 32.61 -4.08 1.34
N ALA A 912 32.83 -3.29 0.28
CA ALA A 912 32.06 -3.37 -0.96
C ALA A 912 32.46 -4.60 -1.78
N THR A 913 31.45 -5.24 -2.37
CA THR A 913 31.62 -6.39 -3.28
C THR A 913 31.14 -6.03 -4.67
N VAL A 914 31.82 -6.57 -5.68
CA VAL A 914 31.41 -6.47 -7.08
C VAL A 914 30.79 -7.81 -7.47
N THR A 915 29.60 -7.75 -8.05
CA THR A 915 28.90 -8.92 -8.57
C THR A 915 29.04 -8.96 -10.08
N ALA A 916 29.55 -10.07 -10.60
CA ALA A 916 29.59 -10.36 -12.02
C ALA A 916 28.60 -11.49 -12.33
N SER A 917 27.74 -11.31 -13.35
CA SER A 917 26.71 -12.28 -13.71
C SER A 917 26.59 -12.48 -15.22
N HIS A 918 26.25 -13.69 -15.64
CA HIS A 918 26.13 -14.08 -17.05
C HIS A 918 25.02 -15.11 -17.23
N ALA A 919 24.15 -14.88 -18.21
CA ALA A 919 23.03 -15.77 -18.50
C ALA A 919 23.44 -16.85 -19.50
N VAL A 920 23.14 -18.10 -19.15
CA VAL A 920 23.35 -19.28 -19.99
C VAL A 920 22.04 -19.61 -20.69
N PHE A 921 22.06 -19.50 -22.02
CA PHE A 921 20.91 -19.84 -22.87
C PHE A 921 21.07 -21.24 -23.45
N HIS A 922 19.97 -21.98 -23.46
CA HIS A 922 19.85 -23.23 -24.20
C HIS A 922 19.05 -22.98 -25.48
N GLY A 923 19.44 -23.64 -26.58
CA GLY A 923 18.79 -23.44 -27.86
C GLY A 923 18.72 -24.69 -28.72
N ASP A 924 17.59 -24.85 -29.40
CA ASP A 924 17.33 -25.89 -30.40
C ASP A 924 16.96 -25.19 -31.72
N GLY A 925 17.98 -24.91 -32.54
CA GLY A 925 17.86 -24.11 -33.75
C GLY A 925 17.52 -22.63 -33.48
N HIS A 926 16.37 -22.17 -33.98
CA HIS A 926 15.90 -20.78 -33.82
C HIS A 926 15.25 -20.50 -32.45
N ARG A 927 14.98 -21.52 -31.65
CA ARG A 927 14.36 -21.37 -30.33
C ARG A 927 15.46 -21.28 -29.28
N LYS A 928 15.56 -20.14 -28.58
CA LYS A 928 16.48 -19.93 -27.47
C LYS A 928 15.72 -19.52 -26.22
N THR A 929 16.16 -19.98 -25.06
CA THR A 929 15.57 -19.66 -23.75
C THR A 929 16.66 -19.63 -22.67
N PRO A 930 16.57 -18.74 -21.67
CA PRO A 930 17.48 -18.75 -20.54
C PRO A 930 17.27 -20.04 -19.72
N ALA A 931 18.37 -20.71 -19.38
CA ALA A 931 18.36 -21.93 -18.56
C ALA A 931 18.76 -21.64 -17.11
N ALA A 932 19.88 -20.94 -16.95
CA ALA A 932 20.45 -20.57 -15.67
C ALA A 932 21.28 -19.29 -15.81
N VAL A 933 21.50 -18.60 -14.69
CA VAL A 933 22.46 -17.51 -14.59
C VAL A 933 23.58 -17.96 -13.66
N VAL A 934 24.80 -17.80 -14.13
CA VAL A 934 26.01 -18.03 -13.33
C VAL A 934 26.67 -16.71 -13.01
N GLY A 935 27.35 -16.65 -11.88
CA GLY A 935 28.06 -15.44 -11.50
C GLY A 935 29.06 -15.67 -10.39
N PHE A 936 29.76 -14.60 -10.04
CA PHE A 936 30.68 -14.59 -8.93
C PHE A 936 30.73 -13.22 -8.24
N GLN A 937 31.03 -13.22 -6.96
CA GLN A 937 31.26 -12.03 -6.15
C GLN A 937 32.67 -12.02 -5.61
N PHE A 938 33.31 -10.85 -5.64
CA PHE A 938 34.65 -10.64 -5.11
C PHE A 938 34.77 -9.22 -4.54
N LYS A 939 35.82 -8.96 -3.76
CA LYS A 939 36.05 -7.64 -3.14
C LYS A 939 36.35 -6.58 -4.19
N HIS A 940 35.79 -5.38 -4.01
CA HIS A 940 36.04 -4.22 -4.88
C HIS A 940 37.53 -3.85 -4.98
N GLU A 941 38.27 -3.91 -3.86
CA GLU A 941 39.71 -3.62 -3.79
C GLU A 941 40.51 -4.36 -4.88
N ARG A 942 40.16 -5.63 -5.15
CA ARG A 942 40.83 -6.44 -6.17
C ARG A 942 40.54 -5.98 -7.59
N LEU A 943 39.34 -5.47 -7.86
CA LEU A 943 39.03 -4.89 -9.17
C LEU A 943 39.82 -3.60 -9.40
N SER A 944 39.95 -2.76 -8.36
CA SER A 944 40.73 -1.52 -8.43
C SER A 944 42.21 -1.80 -8.69
N GLU A 945 42.82 -2.72 -7.92
CA GLU A 945 44.21 -3.14 -8.12
C GLU A 945 44.46 -3.66 -9.55
N TRP A 946 43.50 -4.41 -10.11
CA TRP A 946 43.61 -4.94 -11.46
C TRP A 946 43.50 -3.85 -12.52
N PHE A 947 42.56 -2.92 -12.34
CA PHE A 947 42.37 -1.77 -13.21
C PHE A 947 43.62 -0.88 -13.24
N GLU A 948 44.22 -0.62 -12.07
CA GLU A 948 45.47 0.15 -11.95
C GLU A 948 46.63 -0.56 -12.67
N ASN A 949 46.81 -1.87 -12.49
CA ASN A 949 47.88 -2.62 -13.15
C ASN A 949 47.77 -2.59 -14.69
N ILE A 950 46.56 -2.66 -15.25
CA ILE A 950 46.38 -2.62 -16.71
C ILE A 950 46.62 -1.21 -17.24
N THR A 951 46.07 -0.19 -16.58
CA THR A 951 46.19 1.22 -17.00
C THR A 951 47.57 1.83 -16.75
N THR A 952 48.44 1.10 -16.04
CA THR A 952 49.87 1.45 -15.87
C THR A 952 50.80 0.71 -16.82
N SER A 953 50.30 -0.34 -17.49
CA SER A 953 51.10 -1.10 -18.45
C SER A 953 51.25 -0.34 -19.77
N CYS A 954 52.50 -0.12 -20.19
CA CYS A 954 52.84 0.59 -21.43
C CYS A 954 53.59 -0.33 -22.40
N GLU A 955 53.20 -0.29 -23.67
CA GLU A 955 53.93 -0.97 -24.73
C GLU A 955 55.20 -0.18 -25.07
N HIS A 956 56.35 -0.85 -24.98
CA HIS A 956 57.70 -0.37 -25.34
C HIS A 956 58.28 0.78 -24.50
N ASN A 957 58.87 0.49 -23.32
CA ASN A 957 60.02 1.15 -22.63
C ASN A 957 60.31 2.66 -22.88
N LYS A 958 59.31 3.48 -23.19
CA LYS A 958 59.36 4.94 -23.29
C LYS A 958 58.47 5.50 -22.19
N GLU A 959 58.85 6.68 -21.68
CA GLU A 959 58.05 7.45 -20.73
C GLU A 959 56.63 7.63 -21.30
N CYS A 960 55.69 6.91 -20.70
CA CYS A 960 54.30 6.86 -21.13
C CYS A 960 53.43 7.50 -20.05
N VAL A 961 52.40 8.22 -20.47
CA VAL A 961 51.44 8.83 -19.55
C VAL A 961 50.38 7.79 -19.22
N THR A 962 50.21 7.54 -17.92
CA THR A 962 49.32 6.52 -17.36
C THR A 962 48.23 7.16 -16.51
N CYS A 963 47.20 6.38 -16.17
CA CYS A 963 46.13 6.80 -15.25
C CYS A 963 46.60 7.09 -13.81
N LEU A 964 47.84 6.75 -13.46
CA LEU A 964 48.43 7.14 -12.17
C LEU A 964 48.91 8.60 -12.17
N SER A 965 49.19 9.18 -13.33
CA SER A 965 49.63 10.58 -13.42
C SER A 965 48.52 11.52 -12.96
N ASP A 966 48.88 12.61 -12.28
CA ASP A 966 47.90 13.59 -11.77
C ASP A 966 47.26 14.42 -12.89
N ASN A 967 47.73 14.27 -14.13
CA ASN A 967 47.20 14.94 -15.31
C ASN A 967 45.96 14.24 -15.89
N TRP A 968 45.68 12.98 -15.52
CA TRP A 968 44.58 12.20 -16.10
C TRP A 968 43.77 11.45 -15.03
N ASP A 969 42.45 11.60 -15.06
CA ASP A 969 41.51 10.87 -14.23
C ASP A 969 40.86 9.73 -15.02
N CYS A 970 40.89 8.51 -14.49
CA CYS A 970 40.34 7.33 -15.15
C CYS A 970 39.19 6.72 -14.35
N PHE A 971 38.07 6.47 -15.03
CA PHE A 971 36.83 5.96 -14.45
C PHE A 971 36.35 4.72 -15.19
N LEU A 972 35.79 3.78 -14.44
CA LEU A 972 35.02 2.67 -14.97
C LEU A 972 33.55 2.88 -14.63
N VAL A 973 32.70 3.02 -15.65
CA VAL A 973 31.30 3.42 -15.51
C VAL A 973 30.39 2.30 -16.03
N ASP A 974 29.33 1.95 -15.29
CA ASP A 974 28.31 0.99 -15.73
C ASP A 974 27.48 1.56 -16.90
N SER A 975 26.83 0.70 -17.67
CA SER A 975 25.80 0.98 -18.68
C SER A 975 24.68 1.95 -18.25
N ASN A 976 24.49 2.20 -16.95
CA ASN A 976 23.54 3.18 -16.42
C ASN A 976 24.19 4.46 -15.85
N GLY A 977 25.50 4.65 -16.02
CA GLY A 977 26.22 5.85 -15.59
C GLY A 977 26.71 5.83 -14.13
N TRP A 978 26.74 4.67 -13.49
CA TRP A 978 27.24 4.51 -12.10
C TRP A 978 28.74 4.20 -12.09
N ILE A 979 29.50 4.86 -11.20
CA ILE A 979 30.94 4.65 -11.09
C ILE A 979 31.22 3.32 -10.38
N VAL A 980 31.88 2.40 -11.07
CA VAL A 980 32.32 1.10 -10.54
C VAL A 980 33.72 1.21 -9.94
N VAL A 981 34.65 1.90 -10.62
CA VAL A 981 36.03 2.12 -10.16
C VAL A 981 36.41 3.57 -10.42
N SER A 982 37.05 4.20 -9.43
CA SER A 982 37.68 5.53 -9.50
C SER A 982 38.96 5.53 -8.67
N LYS A 983 39.92 6.41 -9.01
CA LYS A 983 41.13 6.68 -8.21
C LYS A 983 40.77 7.14 -6.79
N ASP A 984 39.68 7.89 -6.65
CA ASP A 984 39.13 8.30 -5.37
C ASP A 984 38.01 7.35 -4.94
N THR A 985 38.26 6.63 -3.83
CA THR A 985 37.35 5.61 -3.31
C THR A 985 36.00 6.19 -2.89
N THR A 986 35.93 7.47 -2.48
CA THR A 986 34.68 8.11 -2.04
C THR A 986 33.66 8.31 -3.17
N GLN A 987 34.13 8.30 -4.42
CA GLN A 987 33.32 8.49 -5.62
C GLN A 987 32.70 7.18 -6.12
N THR A 988 33.18 6.04 -5.64
CA THR A 988 32.67 4.71 -6.04
C THR A 988 31.22 4.54 -5.62
N GLY A 989 30.39 4.07 -6.55
CA GLY A 989 28.95 3.90 -6.35
C GLY A 989 28.14 5.20 -6.40
N GLN A 990 28.77 6.35 -6.67
CA GLN A 990 28.05 7.58 -6.99
C GLN A 990 27.73 7.64 -8.50
N PHE A 991 26.75 8.46 -8.86
CA PHE A 991 26.41 8.71 -10.25
C PHE A 991 27.47 9.61 -10.91
N PHE A 992 27.92 9.23 -12.11
CA PHE A 992 28.99 9.93 -12.82
C PHE A 992 28.66 11.40 -13.10
N GLY A 993 27.40 11.71 -13.44
CA GLY A 993 26.96 13.09 -13.69
C GLY A 993 26.96 14.01 -12.46
N LYS A 994 27.03 13.45 -11.24
CA LYS A 994 27.21 14.23 -10.00
C LYS A 994 28.67 14.67 -9.79
N ILE A 995 29.61 13.83 -10.23
CA ILE A 995 31.06 14.07 -10.08
C ILE A 995 31.60 14.90 -11.26
N ARG A 996 31.23 14.53 -12.50
CA ARG A 996 31.64 15.16 -13.76
C ARG A 996 30.43 15.48 -14.65
N PRO A 997 29.62 16.51 -14.31
CA PRO A 997 28.47 16.91 -15.11
C PRO A 997 28.86 17.40 -16.52
N ASP A 998 30.03 18.03 -16.64
CA ASP A 998 30.60 18.54 -17.88
C ASP A 998 30.80 17.45 -18.95
N ILE A 999 31.23 16.26 -18.52
CA ILE A 999 31.46 15.12 -19.42
C ILE A 999 30.18 14.36 -19.67
N MET A 1000 29.35 14.16 -18.63
CA MET A 1000 28.08 13.47 -18.80
C MET A 1000 27.17 14.21 -19.79
N MET A 1001 27.13 15.55 -19.75
CA MET A 1001 26.41 16.35 -20.74
C MET A 1001 26.85 16.03 -22.16
N ARG A 1002 28.17 16.02 -22.41
CA ARG A 1002 28.73 15.74 -23.73
C ARG A 1002 28.43 14.30 -24.17
N LEU A 1003 28.52 13.32 -23.28
CA LEU A 1003 28.15 11.94 -23.59
C LEU A 1003 26.66 11.81 -23.95
N VAL A 1004 25.79 12.64 -23.37
CA VAL A 1004 24.37 12.71 -23.72
C VAL A 1004 24.15 13.41 -25.06
N GLU A 1005 24.82 14.55 -25.31
CA GLU A 1005 24.77 15.27 -26.60
C GLU A 1005 25.30 14.42 -27.76
N GLU A 1006 26.30 13.57 -27.50
CA GLU A 1006 26.86 12.63 -28.47
C GLU A 1006 26.04 11.33 -28.62
N GLU A 1007 24.89 11.24 -27.94
CA GLU A 1007 24.00 10.08 -27.90
C GLU A 1007 24.66 8.77 -27.44
N VAL A 1008 25.72 8.84 -26.62
CA VAL A 1008 26.33 7.67 -25.97
C VAL A 1008 25.44 7.19 -24.83
N PHE A 1009 24.99 8.13 -23.99
CA PHE A 1009 23.95 7.89 -22.98
C PHE A 1009 22.64 8.55 -23.43
N LYS A 1010 21.53 7.83 -23.29
CA LYS A 1010 20.19 8.38 -23.48
C LYS A 1010 19.55 8.69 -22.14
N PRO A 1011 19.11 9.94 -21.90
CA PRO A 1011 18.30 10.28 -20.74
C PRO A 1011 16.91 9.65 -20.92
N VAL A 1012 16.41 9.04 -19.87
CA VAL A 1012 15.10 8.43 -19.78
C VAL A 1012 14.34 9.13 -18.66
N HIS A 1013 13.30 9.86 -19.03
CA HIS A 1013 12.42 10.52 -18.09
C HIS A 1013 11.55 9.47 -17.38
N ILE A 1014 11.64 9.39 -16.05
CA ILE A 1014 10.84 8.50 -15.21
C ILE A 1014 10.04 9.34 -14.23
N ILE A 1015 8.77 8.99 -14.06
CA ILE A 1015 7.87 9.63 -13.12
C ILE A 1015 7.40 8.58 -12.12
N ASP A 1016 7.61 8.87 -10.84
CA ASP A 1016 7.06 8.14 -9.72
C ASP A 1016 5.73 8.75 -9.29
N TYR A 1017 4.63 8.18 -9.76
CA TYR A 1017 3.27 8.55 -9.38
C TYR A 1017 2.86 8.01 -7.99
N GLN A 1018 3.69 7.19 -7.35
CA GLN A 1018 3.46 6.59 -6.03
C GLN A 1018 4.30 7.26 -4.93
N ALA A 1019 4.94 8.40 -5.21
CA ALA A 1019 5.80 9.08 -4.26
C ALA A 1019 5.00 9.73 -3.11
N VAL A 1020 5.70 10.00 -2.01
CA VAL A 1020 5.15 10.71 -0.84
C VAL A 1020 5.92 12.00 -0.66
N CYS A 1021 5.21 13.13 -0.62
CA CYS A 1021 5.75 14.44 -0.35
C CYS A 1021 5.24 14.97 1.00
N PHE A 1022 6.08 15.79 1.62
CA PHE A 1022 5.85 16.33 2.95
C PHE A 1022 5.34 17.76 2.81
N ARG A 1023 4.09 18.00 3.21
CA ARG A 1023 3.52 19.35 3.27
C ARG A 1023 3.66 19.88 4.69
N GLU A 1024 4.09 21.12 4.83
CA GLU A 1024 4.15 21.78 6.14
C GLU A 1024 2.74 22.03 6.68
N LYS A 1025 2.47 21.60 7.91
CA LYS A 1025 1.23 21.90 8.62
C LYS A 1025 1.40 23.27 9.28
N LYS A 1026 0.65 24.27 8.81
CA LYS A 1026 0.56 25.56 9.50
C LYS A 1026 -0.11 25.35 10.85
N THR A 1027 0.68 25.22 11.91
CA THR A 1027 0.13 25.20 13.27
C THR A 1027 -0.23 26.62 13.68
N THR A 1028 -1.51 26.98 13.61
CA THR A 1028 -2.00 28.13 14.36
C THR A 1028 -1.95 27.75 15.83
N ASN A 1029 -0.92 28.20 16.54
CA ASN A 1029 -0.86 28.01 17.98
C ASN A 1029 -1.91 28.96 18.59
N PRO A 1030 -3.04 28.49 19.16
CA PRO A 1030 -4.04 29.37 19.76
C PRO A 1030 -3.46 30.14 20.95
N ALA A 1031 -2.33 29.69 21.50
CA ALA A 1031 -1.56 30.40 22.53
C ALA A 1031 -0.85 31.69 22.05
N SER A 1032 -0.86 32.01 20.75
CA SER A 1032 -0.01 33.08 20.19
C SER A 1032 -0.72 34.34 19.69
N SER A 1033 -2.06 34.42 19.72
CA SER A 1033 -2.71 35.73 19.56
C SER A 1033 -2.70 36.46 20.91
N LEU A 1034 -1.55 37.03 21.25
CA LEU A 1034 -1.51 38.05 22.30
C LEU A 1034 -2.30 39.26 21.79
N LEU A 1035 -3.59 39.31 22.14
CA LEU A 1035 -4.40 40.53 22.04
C LEU A 1035 -3.60 41.65 22.70
N THR A 1036 -3.40 42.75 21.98
CA THR A 1036 -2.65 43.87 22.53
C THR A 1036 -3.32 44.32 23.82
N PRO A 1037 -2.57 44.83 24.82
CA PRO A 1037 -3.17 45.34 26.04
C PRO A 1037 -4.23 46.43 25.76
N LEU A 1038 -4.13 47.13 24.62
CA LEU A 1038 -5.13 48.07 24.13
C LEU A 1038 -6.43 47.38 23.67
N GLU A 1039 -6.34 46.25 22.97
CA GLU A 1039 -7.49 45.44 22.55
C GLU A 1039 -8.22 44.84 23.76
N ASN A 1040 -7.46 44.36 24.76
CA ASN A 1040 -8.03 43.86 26.01
C ASN A 1040 -8.74 44.99 26.77
N LEU A 1041 -8.15 46.18 26.81
CA LEU A 1041 -8.78 47.35 27.44
C LEU A 1041 -10.04 47.78 26.67
N ARG A 1042 -10.04 47.71 25.34
CA ARG A 1042 -11.21 47.94 24.50
C ARG A 1042 -12.32 46.91 24.75
N LEU A 1043 -11.97 45.62 24.86
CA LEU A 1043 -12.93 44.55 25.17
C LEU A 1043 -13.51 44.70 26.57
N ILE A 1044 -12.70 45.04 27.56
CA ILE A 1044 -13.14 45.33 28.92
C ILE A 1044 -14.06 46.57 28.93
N MET A 1045 -13.69 47.63 28.22
CA MET A 1045 -14.52 48.84 28.10
C MET A 1045 -15.83 48.57 27.37
N ALA A 1046 -15.80 47.77 26.30
CA ALA A 1046 -17.00 47.37 25.57
C ALA A 1046 -17.90 46.47 26.42
N TRP A 1047 -17.33 45.54 27.19
CA TRP A 1047 -18.05 44.72 28.16
C TRP A 1047 -18.65 45.57 29.27
N PHE A 1048 -17.91 46.56 29.78
CA PHE A 1048 -18.39 47.50 30.80
C PHE A 1048 -19.51 48.40 30.27
N LEU A 1049 -19.41 48.88 29.02
CA LEU A 1049 -20.46 49.65 28.37
C LEU A 1049 -21.71 48.80 28.10
N ALA A 1050 -21.53 47.57 27.62
CA ALA A 1050 -22.63 46.65 27.37
C ALA A 1050 -23.34 46.25 28.68
N THR A 1051 -22.58 45.98 29.75
CA THR A 1051 -23.15 45.66 31.07
C THR A 1051 -23.80 46.86 31.73
N THR A 1052 -23.25 48.08 31.60
CA THR A 1052 -23.91 49.29 32.12
C THR A 1052 -25.17 49.64 31.34
N VAL A 1053 -25.20 49.48 30.02
CA VAL A 1053 -26.42 49.63 29.20
C VAL A 1053 -27.44 48.54 29.53
N TRP A 1054 -27.00 47.32 29.77
CA TRP A 1054 -27.86 46.21 30.19
C TRP A 1054 -28.42 46.43 31.61
N ILE A 1055 -27.60 46.90 32.56
CA ILE A 1055 -28.00 47.28 33.92
C ILE A 1055 -28.95 48.48 33.89
N TYR A 1056 -28.69 49.48 33.05
CA TYR A 1056 -29.59 50.62 32.92
C TYR A 1056 -30.95 50.20 32.34
N ASN A 1057 -30.96 49.32 31.33
CA ASN A 1057 -32.20 48.76 30.80
C ASN A 1057 -32.90 47.84 31.81
N SER A 1058 -32.16 47.03 32.57
CA SER A 1058 -32.74 46.13 33.56
C SER A 1058 -33.26 46.88 34.80
N ILE A 1059 -32.63 47.99 35.19
CA ILE A 1059 -33.12 48.91 36.24
C ILE A 1059 -34.29 49.75 35.72
N ALA A 1060 -34.27 50.22 34.47
CA ALA A 1060 -35.40 50.95 33.88
C ALA A 1060 -36.65 50.07 33.72
N VAL A 1061 -36.46 48.79 33.37
CA VAL A 1061 -37.54 47.78 33.33
C VAL A 1061 -37.91 47.30 34.74
N GLY A 1062 -36.95 47.19 35.65
CA GLY A 1062 -37.15 46.77 37.04
C GLY A 1062 -37.87 47.82 37.91
N LEU A 1063 -37.60 49.11 37.71
CA LEU A 1063 -38.33 50.21 38.38
C LEU A 1063 -39.78 50.36 37.90
N ALA A 1064 -40.11 49.80 36.73
CA ALA A 1064 -41.50 49.70 36.26
C ALA A 1064 -42.26 48.49 36.84
N GLN A 1065 -41.58 47.56 37.52
CA GLN A 1065 -42.18 46.30 37.98
C GLN A 1065 -41.96 45.98 39.48
N ALA A 1066 -41.26 46.82 40.23
CA ALA A 1066 -41.04 46.62 41.67
C ALA A 1066 -42.10 47.32 42.55
N SER A 1067 -43.34 46.82 42.52
CA SER A 1067 -44.31 47.02 43.61
C SER A 1067 -44.92 45.70 44.05
N SER A 1068 -44.09 44.74 44.48
CA SER A 1068 -44.48 43.65 45.40
C SER A 1068 -43.27 42.78 45.76
N TYR A 1069 -42.87 42.85 47.04
CA TYR A 1069 -42.37 41.80 47.98
C TYR A 1069 -41.91 40.43 47.42
N SER A 1070 -40.98 39.67 48.03
CA SER A 1070 -40.13 39.79 49.21
C SER A 1070 -39.09 38.66 49.18
N PHE A 1071 -37.99 38.88 49.90
CA PHE A 1071 -36.90 37.98 50.27
C PHE A 1071 -37.35 36.61 50.82
N ASP A 1072 -36.63 35.53 50.48
CA ASP A 1072 -36.03 34.65 51.49
C ASP A 1072 -34.86 33.79 50.95
N TYR A 1073 -33.99 33.46 51.90
CA TYR A 1073 -32.64 32.90 51.88
C TYR A 1073 -32.60 31.39 51.59
N GLU A 1074 -31.64 30.86 50.80
CA GLU A 1074 -30.76 29.76 51.24
C GLU A 1074 -29.60 29.46 50.28
N PHE A 1075 -28.55 28.90 50.86
CA PHE A 1075 -27.16 28.75 50.45
C PHE A 1075 -26.91 27.42 49.74
N LEU A 1076 -26.16 27.38 48.62
CA LEU A 1076 -25.27 26.26 48.26
C LEU A 1076 -24.34 26.63 47.10
N THR A 1077 -23.03 26.50 47.32
CA THR A 1077 -21.99 26.53 46.29
C THR A 1077 -21.85 25.15 45.62
N PRO A 1078 -21.56 25.08 44.31
CA PRO A 1078 -20.92 23.91 43.72
C PRO A 1078 -19.53 24.28 43.22
N THR A 1079 -18.52 23.83 43.96
CA THR A 1079 -17.18 23.56 43.42
C THR A 1079 -17.31 22.44 42.39
N VAL A 1080 -17.11 22.78 41.11
CA VAL A 1080 -16.93 21.79 40.04
C VAL A 1080 -15.44 21.52 39.91
N ALA A 1081 -15.04 20.32 40.32
CA ALA A 1081 -13.72 19.76 40.04
C ALA A 1081 -13.65 19.37 38.54
N TYR A 1082 -12.66 19.91 37.84
CA TYR A 1082 -12.15 19.33 36.59
C TYR A 1082 -10.90 18.52 36.95
N GLN A 1083 -10.99 17.19 36.87
CA GLN A 1083 -9.82 16.31 36.80
C GLN A 1083 -9.64 15.92 35.33
N ASN A 1084 -8.57 16.42 34.72
CA ASN A 1084 -7.97 15.84 33.53
C ASN A 1084 -6.69 15.12 33.95
N TYR A 1085 -6.55 13.90 33.44
CA TYR A 1085 -5.35 13.09 33.43
C TYR A 1085 -4.28 13.71 32.51
N GLU A 1086 -3.04 13.80 32.99
CA GLU A 1086 -1.83 13.55 32.20
C GLU A 1086 -0.66 13.17 33.12
N ASN A 1087 -0.23 11.91 32.98
CA ASN A 1087 1.11 11.31 33.08
C ASN A 1087 2.15 11.77 34.11
N ASP A 1088 2.57 10.80 34.91
CA ASP A 1088 3.97 10.40 35.19
C ASP A 1088 5.02 11.50 35.36
N GLU A 1089 5.11 12.03 36.58
CA GLU A 1089 6.37 12.56 37.11
C GLU A 1089 7.08 11.45 37.89
N ASP A 1090 8.26 11.05 37.40
CA ASP A 1090 9.29 10.50 38.27
C ASP A 1090 10.65 11.16 37.95
N THR A 1091 11.27 11.65 39.03
CA THR A 1091 12.64 12.16 39.19
C THR A 1091 12.95 13.59 38.72
N ASP A 1092 12.57 14.57 39.54
CA ASP A 1092 13.23 15.89 39.57
C ASP A 1092 14.57 15.83 40.32
N ASP A 1093 15.65 16.02 39.58
CA ASP A 1093 17.00 16.27 40.10
C ASP A 1093 17.20 17.81 40.18
N PRO A 1094 17.44 18.42 41.36
CA PRO A 1094 17.42 19.86 41.52
C PRO A 1094 18.76 20.48 41.09
N SER A 1095 18.94 20.67 39.78
CA SER A 1095 20.01 21.54 39.25
C SER A 1095 19.59 22.30 37.99
N MET A 1096 18.42 22.97 38.02
CA MET A 1096 18.01 23.82 36.92
C MET A 1096 18.53 25.25 37.08
N SER A 1097 19.61 25.56 36.36
CA SER A 1097 20.12 26.92 36.19
C SER A 1097 19.32 27.66 35.09
N LYS A 1098 18.92 28.89 35.42
CA LYS A 1098 18.33 30.03 34.68
C LYS A 1098 17.88 29.85 33.20
N PRO A 1099 16.72 30.45 32.81
CA PRO A 1099 16.28 30.47 31.41
C PRO A 1099 17.21 31.34 30.54
N PRO A 1100 17.45 30.97 29.27
CA PRO A 1100 18.31 31.72 28.37
C PRO A 1100 17.63 32.98 27.82
N THR A 1101 18.44 33.93 27.36
CA THR A 1101 18.01 35.18 26.72
C THR A 1101 17.34 34.95 25.35
N ARG A 1102 16.34 35.79 25.01
CA ARG A 1102 15.49 35.77 23.80
C ARG A 1102 16.19 35.54 22.45
N MET A 1103 17.47 35.87 22.32
CA MET A 1103 18.22 35.69 21.07
C MET A 1103 18.67 34.22 20.87
N LEU A 1104 18.96 33.52 21.97
CA LEU A 1104 19.28 32.10 21.99
C LEU A 1104 18.03 31.22 21.74
N GLU A 1105 16.85 31.74 22.09
CA GLU A 1105 15.54 31.08 21.96
C GLU A 1105 15.13 30.93 20.48
N ARG A 1106 15.40 31.93 19.63
CA ARG A 1106 15.16 31.84 18.18
C ARG A 1106 16.08 30.85 17.46
N ASP A 1107 17.34 30.77 17.87
CA ASP A 1107 18.28 29.78 17.33
C ASP A 1107 17.98 28.38 17.88
N PHE A 1108 17.46 28.29 19.10
CA PHE A 1108 16.93 27.06 19.73
C PHE A 1108 15.70 26.53 18.97
N GLU A 1109 14.74 27.42 18.65
CA GLU A 1109 13.54 27.11 17.87
C GLU A 1109 13.91 26.52 16.50
N LYS A 1110 14.87 27.10 15.77
CA LYS A 1110 15.26 26.61 14.44
C LYS A 1110 15.98 25.26 14.43
N LEU A 1111 16.65 24.88 15.51
CA LEU A 1111 17.46 23.65 15.57
C LEU A 1111 16.70 22.44 16.13
N VAL A 1112 15.70 22.67 16.98
CA VAL A 1112 14.97 21.60 17.71
C VAL A 1112 13.57 21.37 17.19
N LEU A 1113 12.85 22.44 16.84
CA LEU A 1113 11.48 22.30 16.33
C LEU A 1113 11.55 21.63 14.96
N ILE A 1114 10.80 20.55 14.83
CA ILE A 1114 10.53 19.94 13.54
C ILE A 1114 9.35 20.71 12.96
N ASN A 1115 9.49 21.20 11.73
CA ASN A 1115 8.33 21.67 10.97
C ASN A 1115 7.40 20.47 10.82
N ARG A 1116 6.26 20.47 11.53
CA ARG A 1116 5.32 19.35 11.47
C ARG A 1116 4.90 19.16 10.03
N THR A 1117 5.18 17.99 9.50
CA THR A 1117 4.85 17.64 8.14
C THR A 1117 3.70 16.66 8.11
N ARG A 1118 3.03 16.62 6.97
CA ARG A 1118 2.05 15.59 6.69
C ARG A 1118 2.42 14.85 5.41
N PRO A 1119 2.46 13.50 5.45
CA PRO A 1119 2.67 12.73 4.25
C PRO A 1119 1.45 12.87 3.33
N THR A 1120 1.71 13.26 2.10
CA THR A 1120 0.70 13.38 1.05
C THR A 1120 1.19 12.67 -0.21
N PRO A 1121 0.31 12.00 -0.97
CA PRO A 1121 0.69 11.44 -2.26
C PRO A 1121 1.08 12.59 -3.21
N CYS A 1122 2.18 12.43 -3.93
CA CYS A 1122 2.66 13.38 -4.93
C CYS A 1122 3.30 12.64 -6.09
N ASP A 1123 3.48 13.35 -7.20
CA ASP A 1123 4.24 12.86 -8.34
C ASP A 1123 5.67 13.40 -8.23
N ARG A 1124 6.66 12.52 -8.37
CA ARG A 1124 8.07 12.92 -8.48
C ARG A 1124 8.62 12.53 -9.83
N GLU A 1125 9.43 13.40 -10.44
CA GLU A 1125 10.13 13.09 -11.67
C GLU A 1125 11.63 12.96 -11.45
N MET A 1126 12.27 12.16 -12.29
CA MET A 1126 13.72 11.96 -12.32
C MET A 1126 14.17 11.60 -13.74
N TYR A 1127 15.45 11.83 -14.02
CA TYR A 1127 16.08 11.44 -15.28
C TYR A 1127 17.13 10.37 -15.00
N LEU A 1128 16.88 9.15 -15.51
CA LEU A 1128 17.84 8.05 -15.45
C LEU A 1128 18.56 7.92 -16.80
N TYR A 1129 19.71 7.25 -16.82
CA TYR A 1129 20.53 7.16 -18.01
C TYR A 1129 20.74 5.70 -18.41
N GLN A 1130 20.75 5.44 -19.71
CA GLN A 1130 21.04 4.13 -20.29
C GLN A 1130 21.98 4.29 -21.48
N LEU A 1131 23.00 3.44 -21.56
CA LEU A 1131 23.92 3.37 -22.68
C LEU A 1131 23.17 2.91 -23.95
N ASP A 1132 23.35 3.61 -25.06
CA ASP A 1132 22.79 3.23 -26.35
C ASP A 1132 23.80 2.42 -27.16
N TYR A 1133 23.58 1.11 -27.28
CA TYR A 1133 24.48 0.21 -28.01
C TYR A 1133 24.41 0.38 -29.54
N LYS A 1134 23.50 1.19 -30.08
CA LYS A 1134 23.38 1.41 -31.55
C LYS A 1134 24.49 2.32 -32.07
N ASN A 1135 25.28 1.80 -33.02
CA ASN A 1135 26.45 2.47 -33.61
C ASN A 1135 27.41 3.03 -32.55
N LEU A 1136 27.55 2.34 -31.43
CA LEU A 1136 28.28 2.83 -30.26
C LEU A 1136 29.77 3.10 -30.58
N ASP A 1137 30.41 2.23 -31.36
CA ASP A 1137 31.81 2.40 -31.74
C ASP A 1137 32.05 3.72 -32.51
N GLU A 1138 31.16 4.10 -33.42
CA GLU A 1138 31.25 5.37 -34.16
C GLU A 1138 31.07 6.59 -33.24
N LYS A 1139 30.18 6.47 -32.24
CA LYS A 1139 29.91 7.53 -31.27
C LYS A 1139 31.09 7.73 -30.32
N LEU A 1140 31.74 6.64 -29.90
CA LEU A 1140 32.88 6.63 -28.98
C LEU A 1140 34.19 7.06 -29.66
N ASN A 1141 34.43 6.64 -30.91
CA ASN A 1141 35.68 6.85 -31.68
C ASN A 1141 35.84 8.27 -32.24
N LYS A 1142 35.47 9.30 -31.48
CA LYS A 1142 35.69 10.71 -31.81
C LYS A 1142 37.03 11.19 -31.22
N PRO A 1143 37.79 12.06 -31.91
CA PRO A 1143 39.06 12.56 -31.39
C PRO A 1143 38.87 13.53 -30.21
N VAL A 1144 39.85 13.58 -29.32
CA VAL A 1144 39.95 14.60 -28.26
C VAL A 1144 40.22 15.96 -28.89
N ARG A 1145 39.46 16.98 -28.46
CA ARG A 1145 39.62 18.38 -28.87
C ARG A 1145 39.92 19.20 -27.62
N GLU A 1146 41.17 19.59 -27.39
CA GLU A 1146 41.63 20.43 -26.26
C GLU A 1146 40.71 20.38 -25.01
N CYS A 1147 40.21 21.52 -24.52
CA CYS A 1147 39.23 21.55 -23.42
C CYS A 1147 37.75 21.50 -23.90
N ASP A 1148 37.53 21.46 -25.22
CA ASP A 1148 36.21 21.28 -25.84
C ASP A 1148 35.71 19.82 -25.75
N ARG A 1149 36.60 18.84 -25.64
CA ARG A 1149 36.31 17.42 -25.39
C ARG A 1149 37.56 16.76 -24.77
N PRO A 1150 37.81 16.98 -23.47
CA PRO A 1150 39.01 16.57 -22.75
C PRO A 1150 38.92 15.11 -22.28
N PHE A 1151 38.26 14.22 -23.03
CA PHE A 1151 38.09 12.83 -22.60
C PHE A 1151 38.08 11.84 -23.76
N TYR A 1152 38.55 10.63 -23.48
CA TYR A 1152 38.35 9.42 -24.28
C TYR A 1152 37.32 8.53 -23.58
N ALA A 1153 36.44 7.90 -24.36
CA ALA A 1153 35.49 6.92 -23.85
C ALA A 1153 35.55 5.66 -24.73
N GLN A 1154 35.71 4.49 -24.12
CA GLN A 1154 35.83 3.21 -24.83
C GLN A 1154 35.04 2.12 -24.09
N LEU A 1155 34.28 1.30 -24.82
CA LEU A 1155 33.61 0.13 -24.25
C LEU A 1155 34.64 -0.93 -23.87
N VAL A 1156 34.50 -1.52 -22.68
CA VAL A 1156 35.32 -2.65 -22.24
C VAL A 1156 34.73 -3.94 -22.81
N ASN A 1157 35.46 -4.59 -23.72
CA ASN A 1157 34.98 -5.78 -24.45
C ASN A 1157 34.45 -6.87 -23.50
N TYR A 1158 33.37 -7.54 -23.91
CA TYR A 1158 32.71 -8.61 -23.15
C TYR A 1158 32.16 -8.16 -21.78
N THR A 1159 31.92 -6.87 -21.57
CA THR A 1159 31.31 -6.35 -20.33
C THR A 1159 30.30 -5.25 -20.63
N ASN A 1160 29.50 -4.88 -19.62
CA ASN A 1160 28.59 -3.73 -19.62
C ASN A 1160 29.27 -2.39 -19.24
N MET A 1161 30.60 -2.36 -19.11
CA MET A 1161 31.34 -1.23 -18.55
C MET A 1161 31.96 -0.33 -19.64
N LEU A 1162 31.98 0.97 -19.38
CA LEU A 1162 32.60 2.00 -20.19
C LEU A 1162 33.83 2.55 -19.46
N LEU A 1163 34.99 2.51 -20.12
CA LEU A 1163 36.22 3.15 -19.66
C LEU A 1163 36.22 4.61 -20.11
N VAL A 1164 36.26 5.55 -19.16
CA VAL A 1164 36.32 6.99 -19.42
C VAL A 1164 37.63 7.55 -18.87
N VAL A 1165 38.47 8.11 -19.73
CA VAL A 1165 39.77 8.69 -19.39
C VAL A 1165 39.73 10.17 -19.67
N VAL A 1166 40.00 10.98 -18.67
CA VAL A 1166 39.73 12.42 -18.67
C VAL A 1166 41.00 13.22 -18.38
N ASP A 1167 41.23 14.28 -19.14
CA ASP A 1167 42.31 15.24 -18.88
C ASP A 1167 41.94 16.13 -17.69
N ALA A 1168 42.70 16.03 -16.61
CA ALA A 1168 42.49 16.76 -15.36
C ALA A 1168 43.02 18.21 -15.43
N MET A 1169 43.81 18.56 -16.46
CA MET A 1169 44.37 19.90 -16.64
C MET A 1169 43.35 20.91 -17.16
N CYS A 1170 42.24 20.45 -17.73
CA CYS A 1170 41.15 21.33 -18.17
C CYS A 1170 40.27 21.75 -16.99
N ALA A 1171 39.97 23.05 -16.91
CA ALA A 1171 39.07 23.59 -15.90
C ALA A 1171 37.67 22.98 -16.03
N LYS A 1172 37.08 22.59 -14.90
CA LYS A 1172 35.70 22.10 -14.83
C LYS A 1172 34.76 23.22 -15.26
N VAL A 1173 33.97 22.98 -16.31
CA VAL A 1173 32.92 23.91 -16.74
C VAL A 1173 31.78 23.85 -15.74
N GLU A 1174 31.31 24.99 -15.24
CA GLU A 1174 30.12 25.08 -14.39
C GLU A 1174 28.86 24.78 -15.22
N VAL A 1175 28.49 23.50 -15.26
CA VAL A 1175 27.26 22.98 -15.87
C VAL A 1175 26.30 22.59 -14.75
N PRO A 1176 24.97 22.76 -14.91
CA PRO A 1176 24.01 22.23 -13.95
C PRO A 1176 24.25 20.75 -13.68
N ILE A 1177 24.24 20.38 -12.40
CA ILE A 1177 24.47 19.00 -11.96
C ILE A 1177 23.34 18.12 -12.50
N PHE A 1178 23.69 17.05 -13.22
CA PHE A 1178 22.73 16.02 -13.61
C PHE A 1178 22.37 15.20 -12.38
N SER A 1179 21.26 15.56 -11.73
CA SER A 1179 20.76 14.83 -10.57
C SER A 1179 19.91 13.63 -11.02
N ILE A 1180 20.11 12.51 -10.33
CA ILE A 1180 19.22 11.34 -10.36
C ILE A 1180 18.16 11.44 -9.25
N ASP A 1181 18.33 12.37 -8.30
CA ASP A 1181 17.42 12.50 -7.17
C ASP A 1181 16.03 12.97 -7.65
N ALA A 1182 15.01 12.30 -7.14
CA ALA A 1182 13.63 12.55 -7.52
C ALA A 1182 13.14 13.92 -7.02
N THR A 1183 12.68 14.77 -7.93
CA THR A 1183 12.13 16.10 -7.63
C THR A 1183 10.61 16.10 -7.70
N GLU A 1184 9.94 16.84 -6.80
CA GLU A 1184 8.48 16.97 -6.83
C GLU A 1184 8.02 17.75 -8.07
N VAL A 1185 7.04 17.19 -8.79
CA VAL A 1185 6.35 17.89 -9.85
C VAL A 1185 5.38 18.90 -9.23
N GLN A 1186 5.62 20.18 -9.47
CA GLN A 1186 4.77 21.25 -8.96
C GLN A 1186 3.59 21.47 -9.93
N TYR A 1187 2.38 21.22 -9.45
CA TYR A 1187 1.14 21.53 -10.16
C TYR A 1187 0.51 22.81 -9.60
N ASN A 1188 -0.26 23.53 -10.42
CA ASN A 1188 -0.99 24.73 -9.98
C ASN A 1188 -2.09 24.41 -8.95
N GLU A 1189 -2.65 23.19 -9.02
CA GLU A 1189 -3.70 22.70 -8.13
C GLU A 1189 -3.26 21.44 -7.38
N SER A 1190 -4.05 21.01 -6.39
CA SER A 1190 -3.77 19.77 -5.66
C SER A 1190 -3.95 18.53 -6.55
N LEU A 1191 -3.22 17.46 -6.25
CA LEU A 1191 -3.24 16.23 -7.05
C LEU A 1191 -4.66 15.61 -7.19
N PRO A 1192 -5.50 15.57 -6.13
CA PRO A 1192 -6.90 15.15 -6.25
C PRO A 1192 -7.70 15.98 -7.27
N CYS A 1193 -7.53 17.31 -7.26
CA CYS A 1193 -8.19 18.21 -8.22
C CYS A 1193 -7.78 17.90 -9.66
N LEU A 1194 -6.48 17.72 -9.90
CA LEU A 1194 -5.96 17.39 -11.23
C LEU A 1194 -6.51 16.05 -11.76
N LYS A 1195 -6.62 15.05 -10.87
CA LYS A 1195 -7.24 13.75 -11.20
C LYS A 1195 -8.74 13.89 -11.51
N HIS A 1196 -9.44 14.79 -10.83
CA HIS A 1196 -10.85 15.06 -11.07
C HIS A 1196 -11.10 15.78 -12.40
N MET A 1197 -10.26 16.76 -12.77
CA MET A 1197 -10.34 17.46 -14.05
C MET A 1197 -10.07 16.55 -15.27
N HIS A 1198 -9.28 15.50 -15.08
CA HIS A 1198 -8.97 14.50 -16.11
C HIS A 1198 -9.43 13.10 -15.67
N PRO A 1199 -10.75 12.85 -15.59
CA PRO A 1199 -11.28 11.61 -15.08
C PRO A 1199 -10.97 10.48 -16.06
N LEU A 1200 -10.55 9.34 -15.51
CA LEU A 1200 -10.23 8.15 -16.28
C LEU A 1200 -11.49 7.30 -16.46
N TYR A 1201 -11.58 6.58 -17.58
CA TYR A 1201 -12.71 5.70 -17.84
C TYR A 1201 -12.79 4.59 -16.78
N ARG A 1202 -14.02 4.34 -16.31
CA ARG A 1202 -14.37 3.29 -15.35
C ARG A 1202 -15.63 2.55 -15.81
N LYS A 1203 -15.78 1.31 -15.36
CA LYS A 1203 -16.99 0.51 -15.59
C LYS A 1203 -17.85 0.47 -14.34
N GLN A 1204 -19.12 0.85 -14.48
CA GLN A 1204 -20.09 0.82 -13.38
C GLN A 1204 -20.33 -0.62 -12.89
N PRO A 1205 -20.64 -0.83 -11.60
CA PRO A 1205 -21.02 -2.15 -11.09
C PRO A 1205 -22.25 -2.73 -11.81
N ASN A 1206 -22.25 -4.03 -12.09
CA ASN A 1206 -23.33 -4.70 -12.84
C ASN A 1206 -24.66 -4.79 -12.05
N SER A 1207 -24.60 -4.74 -10.71
CA SER A 1207 -25.78 -4.85 -9.83
C SER A 1207 -26.06 -3.52 -9.13
N CYS A 1208 -27.23 -2.94 -9.42
CA CYS A 1208 -27.78 -1.81 -8.69
C CYS A 1208 -29.24 -2.13 -8.33
N ILE A 1209 -29.56 -2.08 -7.04
CA ILE A 1209 -30.94 -2.28 -6.54
C ILE A 1209 -31.33 -1.03 -5.76
N ARG A 1210 -32.21 -0.22 -6.36
CA ARG A 1210 -32.50 1.15 -5.89
C ARG A 1210 -33.93 1.37 -5.37
N ASN A 1211 -34.89 0.60 -5.86
CA ASN A 1211 -36.30 0.73 -5.49
C ASN A 1211 -36.99 -0.63 -5.42
N HIS A 1212 -38.01 -0.70 -4.56
CA HIS A 1212 -38.95 -1.82 -4.49
C HIS A 1212 -40.36 -1.25 -4.29
N THR A 1213 -41.38 -1.89 -4.87
CA THR A 1213 -42.78 -1.41 -4.80
C THR A 1213 -43.31 -1.41 -3.37
N GLU A 1214 -42.96 -2.41 -2.57
CA GLU A 1214 -43.40 -2.50 -1.17
C GLU A 1214 -42.66 -1.55 -0.21
N GLU A 1215 -41.62 -0.83 -0.68
CA GLU A 1215 -40.87 0.11 0.17
C GLU A 1215 -41.74 1.30 0.62
N SER A 1216 -42.71 1.72 -0.20
CA SER A 1216 -43.61 2.83 0.13
C SER A 1216 -44.54 2.55 1.30
N ASN A 1217 -44.70 1.27 1.68
CA ASN A 1217 -45.59 0.85 2.78
C ASN A 1217 -44.89 0.89 4.15
N ILE A 1218 -43.63 1.34 4.22
CA ILE A 1218 -42.83 1.38 5.45
C ILE A 1218 -42.85 2.80 6.03
N ASP A 1219 -43.65 3.02 7.07
CA ASP A 1219 -43.82 4.34 7.74
C ASP A 1219 -42.71 4.70 8.76
N MET A 1220 -41.62 3.93 8.81
CA MET A 1220 -40.55 4.17 9.78
C MET A 1220 -39.59 5.28 9.36
N CYS A 1221 -39.71 6.41 10.05
CA CYS A 1221 -38.84 7.58 9.90
C CYS A 1221 -38.50 8.17 11.28
N GLY A 1222 -37.31 7.84 11.81
CA GLY A 1222 -36.70 8.41 13.02
C GLY A 1222 -37.48 8.27 14.35
N ARG A 1223 -36.88 7.64 15.36
CA ARG A 1223 -37.33 7.76 16.76
C ARG A 1223 -36.66 8.98 17.38
N GLY A 1224 -37.40 10.08 17.53
CA GLY A 1224 -36.98 11.17 18.41
C GLY A 1224 -37.02 10.68 19.85
N SER A 1225 -36.08 11.15 20.69
CA SER A 1225 -36.17 11.01 22.14
C SER A 1225 -37.35 11.86 22.63
N LEU A 1226 -38.57 11.37 22.48
CA LEU A 1226 -39.68 11.85 23.25
C LEU A 1226 -39.42 11.36 24.67
N GLN A 1227 -38.98 12.28 25.53
CA GLN A 1227 -39.14 12.14 26.96
C GLN A 1227 -40.60 11.76 27.16
N GLN A 1228 -40.84 10.52 27.58
CA GLN A 1228 -42.18 10.04 27.90
C GLN A 1228 -42.77 11.09 28.83
N ASN A 1229 -43.81 11.80 28.39
CA ASN A 1229 -44.55 12.71 29.24
C ASN A 1229 -45.09 11.84 30.38
N ASN A 1230 -44.37 11.80 31.48
CA ASN A 1230 -44.83 11.23 32.72
C ASN A 1230 -45.96 12.13 33.19
N ILE A 1231 -47.18 11.80 32.75
CA ILE A 1231 -48.44 12.37 33.23
C ILE A 1231 -48.48 12.34 34.77
N LEU A 1232 -47.74 11.40 35.38
CA LEU A 1232 -47.46 11.32 36.81
C LEU A 1232 -46.91 12.60 37.44
N TRP A 1233 -46.02 13.36 36.78
CA TRP A 1233 -45.47 14.61 37.35
C TRP A 1233 -46.47 15.76 37.29
N VAL A 1234 -47.34 15.79 36.28
CA VAL A 1234 -48.44 16.75 36.19
C VAL A 1234 -49.50 16.45 37.26
N THR A 1235 -49.81 15.17 37.49
CA THR A 1235 -50.71 14.80 38.60
C THR A 1235 -50.09 15.05 39.96
N LEU A 1236 -48.77 14.84 40.13
CA LEU A 1236 -48.08 15.11 41.40
C LEU A 1236 -48.06 16.62 41.71
N THR A 1237 -47.82 17.45 40.69
CA THR A 1237 -47.85 18.92 40.85
C THR A 1237 -49.25 19.45 41.08
N ILE A 1238 -50.28 18.89 40.43
CA ILE A 1238 -51.68 19.24 40.72
C ILE A 1238 -52.08 18.81 42.13
N ILE A 1239 -51.64 17.65 42.61
CA ILE A 1239 -51.90 17.17 43.98
C ILE A 1239 -51.17 18.05 45.01
N ILE A 1240 -49.93 18.46 44.73
CA ILE A 1240 -49.15 19.34 45.62
C ILE A 1240 -49.77 20.75 45.67
N ILE A 1241 -50.27 21.27 44.55
CA ILE A 1241 -50.95 22.57 44.50
C ILE A 1241 -52.32 22.52 45.21
N LEU A 1242 -53.07 21.42 45.08
CA LEU A 1242 -54.32 21.19 45.82
C LEU A 1242 -54.11 20.94 47.32
N HIS A 1243 -52.89 20.63 47.75
CA HIS A 1243 -52.57 20.46 49.17
C HIS A 1243 -52.08 21.77 49.82
N TYR A 1244 -51.74 22.78 49.00
CA TYR A 1244 -51.22 24.09 49.43
C TYR A 1244 -52.27 25.22 49.42
N PHE A 1245 -53.46 24.96 48.85
CA PHE A 1245 -54.68 25.75 49.01
C PHE A 1245 -55.66 24.98 49.89
#